data_AF-A0AAD4CPJ5-F1
#
_entry.id   AF-A0AAD4CPJ5-F1
#
_cell.length_a   1.000
_cell.length_b   1.000
_cell.length_c   1.000
_cell.angle_alpha   90.00
_cell.angle_beta   90.00
_cell.angle_gamma   90.00
#
_symmetry.space_group_name_H-M   'P 1'
#
loop_
_entity.id
_entity.type
_entity.pdbx_description
1 polymer ?
#
loop_
_entity_poly.entity_id
_entity_poly.type
_entity_poly.pdbx_seq_one_letter_code
_entity_poly.pdbx_strand_id
1 'polypeptide(L)'
;MPPHPLAILSEEETNIARDVVRSAHPDTIIDFREIYLSEPPKDQLREFLSLEHAGRLSPTTPRPPRLALCQYDVVGADRIPSYQESVVDVGARKTVKHQVVGKQHHAALTLSEFDVLVDACFASPLFKAALAEFDLPEGFEVTIEPWPYGGRDYTDENRRFFQGLCFATNKRHNNDDANFYSYPLPVIPVMDALTHEIIRVDRPATGGKGDGLTDQTFKRDIIGHCKDSDYVPELLANGTRKDLKPLNLVQPEGPSFRITDESLVEWQKWRFRVAFNPREGATIHDVYYDGRSVMYRLGVSEMTVPYADPRTPFHRKQAFDFGDGGGGNMANNLSIGCDCLGVIKYFDAVLTGPDGSAQKLPNAICLHEQDGGIGWKHSNWRTGRAVVTRNRELVVQFIITLANYEYIFAYKFDQAGGITVESRATGILNVVNIDPGKTSEYGNVVSGGVLAQNHQHIFCVRMDPAVDGENNSVVLEESHPVPMNEVTNPMGNFYQVTNTTVDRAGWFDAAPQLNRVVKMVNPHKINPISQKPVSYKFTPLATQTLLADPNSIQAKRAQFAQHHVWVTKFREGELYAGGRYTLQSQVEADGVADAVKRGDAVSDTDVVVWSTFGITHNPRVEDWPVMPVEIFQLMIRPSDFFTENPALDVPSDKNGSSVVVGKSSDCCRTAHI
;
A
#
# COMPACT_ATOMS: atom_id res chain seq x y z
N MET A 1 -24.13 8.16 -21.62
CA MET A 1 -24.40 9.00 -20.43
C MET A 1 -23.08 9.60 -19.98
N PRO A 2 -23.04 10.82 -19.45
CA PRO A 2 -21.81 11.37 -18.89
C PRO A 2 -21.29 10.46 -17.76
N PRO A 3 -19.96 10.24 -17.66
CA PRO A 3 -19.39 9.41 -16.62
C PRO A 3 -19.71 9.96 -15.22
N HIS A 4 -19.72 9.07 -14.23
CA HIS A 4 -19.85 9.46 -12.83
C HIS A 4 -18.65 10.35 -12.43
N PRO A 5 -18.81 11.38 -11.58
CA PRO A 5 -17.70 12.27 -11.21
C PRO A 5 -16.47 11.57 -10.60
N LEU A 6 -16.67 10.42 -9.93
CA LEU A 6 -15.61 9.56 -9.38
C LEU A 6 -15.09 8.47 -10.34
N ALA A 7 -15.67 8.31 -11.53
CA ALA A 7 -15.13 7.36 -12.50
C ALA A 7 -13.74 7.83 -12.94
N ILE A 8 -12.77 6.91 -13.02
CA ILE A 8 -11.42 7.20 -13.51
C ILE A 8 -11.45 7.87 -14.88
N LEU A 9 -10.38 8.55 -15.27
CA LEU A 9 -10.30 9.10 -16.62
C LEU A 9 -10.33 7.96 -17.64
N SER A 10 -11.11 8.14 -18.72
CA SER A 10 -11.01 7.26 -19.87
C SER A 10 -9.70 7.48 -20.62
N GLU A 11 -9.35 6.56 -21.52
CA GLU A 11 -8.21 6.75 -22.43
C GLU A 11 -8.37 8.04 -23.27
N GLU A 12 -9.60 8.37 -23.69
CA GLU A 12 -9.88 9.61 -24.43
C GLU A 12 -9.67 10.86 -23.57
N GLU A 13 -10.20 10.88 -22.34
CA GLU A 13 -10.04 12.01 -21.42
C GLU A 13 -8.58 12.26 -21.05
N THR A 14 -7.82 11.17 -20.85
CA THR A 14 -6.39 11.21 -20.58
C THR A 14 -5.62 11.81 -21.77
N ASN A 15 -5.92 11.36 -22.99
CA ASN A 15 -5.31 11.90 -24.20
C ASN A 15 -5.68 13.38 -24.44
N ILE A 16 -6.92 13.80 -24.12
CA ILE A 16 -7.32 15.22 -24.15
C ILE A 16 -6.47 16.05 -23.19
N ALA A 17 -6.27 15.57 -21.97
CA ALA A 17 -5.46 16.27 -20.97
C ALA A 17 -4.00 16.42 -21.43
N ARG A 18 -3.40 15.36 -21.99
CA ARG A 18 -2.09 15.41 -22.65
C ARG A 18 -2.05 16.50 -23.72
N ASP A 19 -3.02 16.53 -24.63
CA ASP A 19 -3.02 17.46 -25.76
C ASP A 19 -3.13 18.92 -25.31
N VAL A 20 -3.91 19.19 -24.25
CA VAL A 20 -3.99 20.52 -23.63
C VAL A 20 -2.64 20.92 -23.04
N VAL A 21 -1.97 20.03 -22.30
CA VAL A 21 -0.64 20.31 -21.73
C VAL A 21 0.39 20.57 -22.84
N ARG A 22 0.44 19.72 -23.87
CA ARG A 22 1.38 19.91 -25.01
C ARG A 22 1.14 21.24 -25.72
N SER A 23 -0.12 21.62 -25.90
CA SER A 23 -0.47 22.89 -26.55
C SER A 23 -0.08 24.12 -25.73
N ALA A 24 0.02 23.99 -24.40
CA ALA A 24 0.43 25.07 -23.51
C ALA A 24 1.95 25.33 -23.53
N HIS A 25 2.75 24.38 -24.03
CA HIS A 25 4.21 24.44 -24.03
C HIS A 25 4.80 24.24 -25.44
N PRO A 26 4.50 25.14 -26.40
CA PRO A 26 5.05 25.03 -27.75
C PRO A 26 6.58 25.10 -27.73
N ASP A 27 7.22 24.40 -28.68
CA ASP A 27 8.68 24.38 -28.88
C ASP A 27 9.49 23.82 -27.69
N THR A 28 8.87 23.03 -26.81
CA THR A 28 9.53 22.32 -25.70
C THR A 28 9.33 20.80 -25.81
N ILE A 29 10.17 20.04 -25.12
CA ILE A 29 9.94 18.61 -24.89
C ILE A 29 9.17 18.47 -23.57
N ILE A 30 8.09 17.70 -23.60
CA ILE A 30 7.31 17.35 -22.41
C ILE A 30 7.54 15.88 -22.10
N ASP A 31 8.02 15.60 -20.91
CA ASP A 31 8.13 14.26 -20.35
C ASP A 31 7.03 14.07 -19.32
N PHE A 32 6.01 13.28 -19.66
CA PHE A 32 4.86 13.09 -18.79
C PHE A 32 5.18 12.08 -17.70
N ARG A 33 4.80 12.42 -16.46
CA ARG A 33 4.90 11.54 -15.31
C ARG A 33 3.59 10.81 -15.10
N GLU A 34 2.50 11.57 -14.90
CA GLU A 34 1.18 11.03 -14.58
C GLU A 34 0.06 11.93 -15.11
N ILE A 35 -1.03 11.31 -15.56
CA ILE A 35 -2.30 11.95 -15.87
C ILE A 35 -3.41 11.08 -15.29
N TYR A 36 -4.16 11.62 -14.32
CA TYR A 36 -5.24 10.89 -13.66
C TYR A 36 -6.32 11.84 -13.16
N LEU A 37 -7.44 11.27 -12.71
CA LEU A 37 -8.57 12.05 -12.20
C LEU A 37 -8.11 12.84 -10.96
N SER A 38 -8.21 14.16 -11.02
CA SER A 38 -8.27 14.99 -9.82
C SER A 38 -9.64 14.80 -9.22
N GLU A 39 -9.72 14.17 -8.05
CA GLU A 39 -10.99 13.94 -7.35
C GLU A 39 -11.78 15.26 -7.26
N PRO A 40 -13.11 15.24 -7.48
CA PRO A 40 -13.90 16.46 -7.45
C PRO A 40 -13.88 17.08 -6.04
N PRO A 41 -13.94 18.43 -5.94
CA PRO A 41 -14.07 19.08 -4.64
C PRO A 41 -15.20 18.48 -3.81
N LYS A 42 -14.91 18.18 -2.54
CA LYS A 42 -15.82 17.39 -1.69
C LYS A 42 -17.21 18.00 -1.56
N ASP A 43 -17.31 19.32 -1.52
CA ASP A 43 -18.57 20.07 -1.47
C ASP A 43 -19.42 19.87 -2.73
N GLN A 44 -18.83 19.98 -3.91
CA GLN A 44 -19.49 19.76 -5.20
C GLN A 44 -19.89 18.30 -5.37
N LEU A 45 -19.01 17.37 -4.96
CA LEU A 45 -19.33 15.95 -5.03
C LEU A 45 -20.49 15.58 -4.10
N ARG A 46 -20.54 16.13 -2.88
CA ARG A 46 -21.64 15.91 -1.93
C ARG A 46 -22.98 16.34 -2.51
N GLU A 47 -23.05 17.48 -3.18
CA GLU A 47 -24.28 17.93 -3.84
C GLU A 47 -24.75 16.92 -4.90
N PHE A 48 -23.81 16.45 -5.74
CA PHE A 48 -24.11 15.43 -6.75
C PHE A 48 -24.55 14.10 -6.11
N LEU A 49 -23.82 13.60 -5.11
CA LEU A 49 -24.12 12.34 -4.43
C LEU A 49 -25.47 12.41 -3.69
N SER A 50 -25.83 13.54 -3.10
CA SER A 50 -27.13 13.73 -2.47
C SER A 50 -28.29 13.50 -3.47
N LEU A 51 -28.14 14.00 -4.70
CA LEU A 51 -29.10 13.76 -5.78
C LEU A 51 -29.08 12.31 -6.28
N GLU A 52 -27.90 11.68 -6.32
CA GLU A 52 -27.72 10.26 -6.64
C GLU A 52 -28.46 9.37 -5.64
N HIS A 53 -28.19 9.54 -4.36
CA HIS A 53 -28.83 8.78 -3.27
C HIS A 53 -30.34 9.01 -3.21
N ALA A 54 -30.82 10.19 -3.60
CA ALA A 54 -32.25 10.49 -3.68
C ALA A 54 -32.95 9.91 -4.93
N GLY A 55 -32.21 9.26 -5.84
CA GLY A 55 -32.75 8.77 -7.12
C GLY A 55 -33.21 9.91 -8.05
N ARG A 56 -32.63 11.10 -7.91
CA ARG A 56 -33.03 12.33 -8.62
C ARG A 56 -32.06 12.73 -9.73
N LEU A 57 -31.12 11.86 -10.11
CA LEU A 57 -30.25 12.11 -11.25
C LEU A 57 -31.06 12.13 -12.54
N SER A 58 -30.79 13.13 -13.37
CA SER A 58 -31.25 13.24 -14.74
C SER A 58 -30.06 13.51 -15.67
N PRO A 59 -30.23 13.41 -16.98
CA PRO A 59 -29.19 13.81 -17.93
C PRO A 59 -28.75 15.28 -17.81
N THR A 60 -29.56 16.14 -17.16
CA THR A 60 -29.28 17.57 -16.97
C THR A 60 -28.85 17.93 -15.54
N THR A 61 -28.74 16.95 -14.64
CA THR A 61 -28.21 17.20 -13.28
C THR A 61 -26.81 17.81 -13.38
N PRO A 62 -26.54 18.96 -12.73
CA PRO A 62 -25.20 19.53 -12.66
C PRO A 62 -24.19 18.52 -12.13
N ARG A 63 -23.01 18.48 -12.74
CA ARG A 63 -21.92 17.59 -12.35
C ARG A 63 -20.70 18.44 -12.02
N PRO A 64 -19.89 18.05 -11.03
CA PRO A 64 -18.55 18.60 -10.91
C PRO A 64 -17.80 18.46 -12.23
N PRO A 65 -16.97 19.44 -12.61
CA PRO A 65 -16.15 19.32 -13.81
C PRO A 65 -15.23 18.10 -13.70
N ARG A 66 -15.00 17.42 -14.83
CA ARG A 66 -14.03 16.33 -14.88
C ARG A 66 -12.64 16.94 -15.05
N LEU A 67 -11.85 16.83 -13.98
CA LEU A 67 -10.54 17.45 -13.88
C LEU A 67 -9.46 16.36 -13.93
N ALA A 68 -8.48 16.53 -14.80
CA ALA A 68 -7.29 15.71 -14.87
C ALA A 68 -6.14 16.43 -14.16
N LEU A 69 -5.51 15.79 -13.17
CA LEU A 69 -4.22 16.23 -12.65
C LEU A 69 -3.13 15.66 -13.56
N CYS A 70 -2.36 16.56 -14.18
CA CYS A 70 -1.24 16.24 -15.06
C CYS A 70 0.06 16.64 -14.37
N GLN A 71 0.97 15.71 -14.24
CA GLN A 71 2.32 15.90 -13.71
C GLN A 71 3.32 15.62 -14.84
N TYR A 72 4.24 16.54 -15.08
CA TYR A 72 5.16 16.46 -16.22
C TYR A 72 6.38 17.36 -16.02
N ASP A 73 7.46 17.02 -16.71
CA ASP A 73 8.61 17.91 -16.85
C ASP A 73 8.56 18.67 -18.17
N VAL A 74 8.87 19.96 -18.10
CA VAL A 74 9.08 20.80 -19.28
C VAL A 74 10.58 20.97 -19.50
N VAL A 75 11.07 20.51 -20.64
CA VAL A 75 12.48 20.61 -21.04
C VAL A 75 12.60 21.62 -22.17
N GLY A 76 13.13 22.80 -21.83
CA GLY A 76 13.35 23.90 -22.76
C GLY A 76 14.73 23.85 -23.45
N ALA A 77 15.15 24.99 -24.01
CA ALA A 77 16.42 25.11 -24.73
C ALA A 77 17.66 24.92 -23.84
N ASP A 78 17.54 25.18 -22.52
CA ASP A 78 18.60 24.97 -21.54
C ASP A 78 18.79 23.49 -21.16
N ARG A 79 17.88 22.61 -21.61
CA ARG A 79 17.85 21.17 -21.33
C ARG A 79 17.76 20.83 -19.84
N ILE A 80 17.26 21.75 -19.02
CA ILE A 80 17.04 21.52 -17.59
C ILE A 80 15.54 21.23 -17.41
N PRO A 81 15.16 20.01 -16.96
CA PRO A 81 13.77 19.70 -16.66
C PRO A 81 13.21 20.60 -15.58
N SER A 82 12.06 21.21 -15.87
CA SER A 82 11.24 21.93 -14.91
C SER A 82 10.02 21.09 -14.58
N TYR A 83 9.94 20.56 -13.36
CA TYR A 83 8.77 19.80 -12.91
C TYR A 83 7.57 20.72 -12.71
N GLN A 84 6.44 20.38 -13.33
CA GLN A 84 5.22 21.17 -13.35
C GLN A 84 3.99 20.30 -13.14
N GLU A 85 2.94 20.94 -12.64
CA GLU A 85 1.64 20.32 -12.50
C GLU A 85 0.56 21.20 -13.11
N SER A 86 -0.44 20.57 -13.71
CA SER A 86 -1.61 21.26 -14.25
C SER A 86 -2.86 20.49 -13.92
N VAL A 87 -3.94 21.22 -13.61
CA VAL A 87 -5.28 20.65 -13.56
C VAL A 87 -5.98 21.07 -14.85
N VAL A 88 -6.38 20.09 -15.66
CA VAL A 88 -7.05 20.28 -16.93
C VAL A 88 -8.52 19.91 -16.80
N ASP A 89 -9.42 20.83 -17.15
CA ASP A 89 -10.83 20.49 -17.38
C ASP A 89 -10.94 19.82 -18.75
N VAL A 90 -11.17 18.51 -18.76
CA VAL A 90 -11.19 17.71 -20.00
C VAL A 90 -12.43 18.00 -20.85
N GLY A 91 -13.53 18.41 -20.23
CA GLY A 91 -14.75 18.80 -20.93
C GLY A 91 -14.59 20.16 -21.62
N ALA A 92 -14.00 21.12 -20.92
CA ALA A 92 -13.72 22.45 -21.46
C ALA A 92 -12.41 22.55 -22.27
N ARG A 93 -11.60 21.48 -22.29
CA ARG A 93 -10.29 21.40 -22.97
C ARG A 93 -9.34 22.55 -22.61
N LYS A 94 -9.26 22.88 -21.32
CA LYS A 94 -8.44 24.00 -20.84
C LYS A 94 -7.78 23.71 -19.49
N THR A 95 -6.60 24.27 -19.28
CA THR A 95 -5.96 24.30 -17.97
C THR A 95 -6.72 25.26 -17.05
N VAL A 96 -7.12 24.77 -15.87
CA VAL A 96 -7.81 25.56 -14.83
C VAL A 96 -6.90 25.91 -13.65
N LYS A 97 -5.82 25.14 -13.45
CA LYS A 97 -4.75 25.44 -12.50
C LYS A 97 -3.42 25.02 -13.09
N HIS A 98 -2.39 25.81 -12.89
CA HIS A 98 -1.02 25.51 -13.30
C HIS A 98 -0.07 25.91 -12.18
N GLN A 99 0.95 25.09 -11.92
CA GLN A 99 2.02 25.43 -11.01
C GLN A 99 3.36 24.85 -11.48
N VAL A 100 4.43 25.62 -11.29
CA VAL A 100 5.80 25.14 -11.38
C VAL A 100 6.20 24.65 -9.99
N VAL A 101 6.57 23.37 -9.88
CA VAL A 101 6.98 22.79 -8.60
C VAL A 101 8.36 23.33 -8.23
N GLY A 102 8.55 23.66 -6.96
CA GLY A 102 9.80 24.24 -6.48
C GLY A 102 10.98 23.26 -6.64
N LYS A 103 12.15 23.79 -7.01
CA LYS A 103 13.37 23.01 -7.30
C LYS A 103 13.85 22.13 -6.13
N GLN A 104 13.35 22.37 -4.92
CA GLN A 104 13.62 21.55 -3.74
C GLN A 104 12.94 20.17 -3.77
N HIS A 105 11.98 19.96 -4.67
CA HIS A 105 11.22 18.73 -4.80
C HIS A 105 11.57 17.99 -6.09
N HIS A 106 11.46 16.67 -6.06
CA HIS A 106 11.65 15.80 -7.22
C HIS A 106 10.35 15.06 -7.51
N ALA A 107 10.08 14.82 -8.80
CA ALA A 107 8.95 14.02 -9.24
C ALA A 107 9.13 12.54 -8.86
N ALA A 108 8.03 11.80 -8.74
CA ALA A 108 8.07 10.35 -8.61
C ALA A 108 8.79 9.69 -9.81
N LEU A 109 9.29 8.49 -9.60
CA LEU A 109 9.99 7.69 -10.59
C LEU A 109 9.03 7.21 -11.69
N THR A 110 9.54 7.10 -12.91
CA THR A 110 8.85 6.41 -14.01
C THR A 110 9.63 5.17 -14.43
N LEU A 111 8.93 4.14 -14.90
CA LEU A 111 9.58 2.89 -15.36
C LEU A 111 10.59 3.12 -16.49
N SER A 112 10.35 4.12 -17.35
CA SER A 112 11.30 4.50 -18.41
C SER A 112 12.66 4.96 -17.89
N GLU A 113 12.74 5.52 -16.66
CA GLU A 113 14.00 5.96 -16.06
C GLU A 113 14.87 4.78 -15.61
N PHE A 114 14.28 3.60 -15.43
CA PHE A 114 14.99 2.39 -15.03
C PHE A 114 15.90 1.89 -16.17
N ASP A 115 15.38 1.85 -17.40
CA ASP A 115 16.17 1.48 -18.58
C ASP A 115 17.35 2.44 -18.79
N VAL A 116 17.11 3.75 -18.60
CA VAL A 116 18.15 4.79 -18.72
C VAL A 116 19.31 4.54 -17.74
N LEU A 117 19.01 4.15 -16.50
CA LEU A 117 20.05 3.82 -15.52
C LEU A 117 20.86 2.60 -15.95
N VAL A 118 20.20 1.54 -16.39
CA VAL A 118 20.87 0.29 -16.80
C VAL A 118 21.81 0.57 -17.99
N ASP A 119 21.33 1.29 -18.99
CA ASP A 119 22.12 1.70 -20.16
C ASP A 119 23.33 2.57 -19.76
N ALA A 120 23.11 3.56 -18.88
CA ALA A 120 24.17 4.43 -18.38
C ALA A 120 25.26 3.64 -17.62
N CYS A 121 24.86 2.64 -16.83
CA CYS A 121 25.79 1.76 -16.12
C CYS A 121 26.67 1.00 -17.13
N PHE A 122 26.09 0.29 -18.08
CA PHE A 122 26.86 -0.49 -19.07
C PHE A 122 27.66 0.38 -20.06
N ALA A 123 27.30 1.65 -20.25
CA ALA A 123 28.11 2.60 -21.00
C ALA A 123 29.34 3.09 -20.19
N SER A 124 29.20 3.23 -18.86
CA SER A 124 30.16 3.92 -17.99
C SER A 124 31.53 3.23 -17.86
N PRO A 125 32.65 3.94 -18.11
CA PRO A 125 33.99 3.48 -17.78
C PRO A 125 34.21 3.28 -16.27
N LEU A 126 33.58 4.10 -15.42
CA LEU A 126 33.69 3.99 -13.96
C LEU A 126 33.08 2.69 -13.46
N PHE A 127 31.91 2.32 -13.99
CA PHE A 127 31.24 1.08 -13.65
C PHE A 127 32.04 -0.14 -14.13
N LYS A 128 32.52 -0.12 -15.39
CA LYS A 128 33.39 -1.18 -15.93
C LYS A 128 34.66 -1.37 -15.10
N ALA A 129 35.28 -0.28 -14.67
CA ALA A 129 36.48 -0.33 -13.83
C ALA A 129 36.19 -0.95 -12.45
N ALA A 130 35.06 -0.60 -11.83
CA ALA A 130 34.64 -1.19 -10.56
C ALA A 130 34.33 -2.69 -10.70
N LEU A 131 33.66 -3.11 -11.77
CA LEU A 131 33.38 -4.53 -12.01
C LEU A 131 34.65 -5.36 -12.23
N ALA A 132 35.72 -4.78 -12.81
CA ALA A 132 36.99 -5.47 -13.04
C ALA A 132 37.76 -5.82 -11.73
N GLU A 133 37.31 -5.30 -10.59
CA GLU A 133 37.83 -5.68 -9.26
C GLU A 133 37.44 -7.12 -8.89
N PHE A 134 36.43 -7.69 -9.54
CA PHE A 134 35.88 -9.02 -9.26
C PHE A 134 36.06 -9.98 -10.43
N ASP A 135 36.21 -11.26 -10.11
CA ASP A 135 36.26 -12.35 -11.07
C ASP A 135 34.88 -13.04 -11.10
N LEU A 136 34.08 -12.78 -12.15
CA LEU A 136 32.82 -13.49 -12.35
C LEU A 136 33.08 -14.85 -13.03
N PRO A 137 32.52 -15.96 -12.52
CA PRO A 137 32.69 -17.26 -13.16
C PRO A 137 32.10 -17.29 -14.57
N GLU A 138 32.64 -18.16 -15.43
CA GLU A 138 32.09 -18.37 -16.77
C GLU A 138 30.60 -18.75 -16.71
N GLY A 139 29.80 -18.08 -17.55
CA GLY A 139 28.35 -18.25 -17.60
C GLY A 139 27.56 -17.38 -16.62
N PHE A 140 28.21 -16.42 -15.94
CA PHE A 140 27.52 -15.37 -15.18
C PHE A 140 27.53 -14.03 -15.92
N GLU A 141 26.42 -13.30 -15.80
CA GLU A 141 26.25 -11.95 -16.33
C GLU A 141 25.85 -10.98 -15.21
N VAL A 142 26.21 -9.70 -15.33
CA VAL A 142 25.80 -8.69 -14.34
C VAL A 142 24.36 -8.28 -14.58
N THR A 143 23.56 -8.24 -13.52
CA THR A 143 22.20 -7.70 -13.49
C THR A 143 22.17 -6.48 -12.59
N ILE A 144 21.43 -5.46 -13.00
CA ILE A 144 21.32 -4.18 -12.29
C ILE A 144 19.85 -3.96 -11.99
N GLU A 145 19.52 -3.79 -10.71
CA GLU A 145 18.21 -3.37 -10.25
C GLU A 145 18.23 -1.86 -9.94
N PRO A 146 17.50 -1.04 -10.71
CA PRO A 146 17.35 0.37 -10.41
C PRO A 146 16.62 0.61 -9.09
N TRP A 147 17.14 1.55 -8.30
CA TRP A 147 16.58 1.92 -7.00
C TRP A 147 16.52 3.43 -6.84
N PRO A 148 15.51 3.96 -6.11
CA PRO A 148 15.56 5.35 -5.65
C PRO A 148 16.84 5.59 -4.85
N TYR A 149 17.39 6.79 -4.98
CA TYR A 149 18.56 7.20 -4.21
C TYR A 149 18.30 7.22 -2.69
N GLY A 150 17.04 7.30 -2.27
CA GLY A 150 16.67 7.44 -0.86
C GLY A 150 16.87 8.87 -0.36
N GLY A 151 16.98 9.04 0.96
CA GLY A 151 17.11 10.37 1.56
C GLY A 151 18.43 11.02 1.18
N ARG A 152 18.39 12.24 0.65
CA ARG A 152 19.61 12.94 0.24
C ARG A 152 20.48 13.28 1.46
N ASP A 153 21.76 12.95 1.45
CA ASP A 153 22.67 13.33 2.54
C ASP A 153 22.77 14.86 2.61
N TYR A 154 23.01 15.43 3.80
CA TYR A 154 23.08 16.90 3.96
C TYR A 154 24.21 17.55 3.14
N THR A 155 25.23 16.78 2.79
CA THR A 155 26.38 17.19 1.97
C THR A 155 26.11 17.13 0.47
N ASP A 156 25.10 16.38 0.04
CA ASP A 156 24.79 16.22 -1.38
C ASP A 156 24.16 17.50 -1.94
N GLU A 157 24.49 17.85 -3.18
CA GLU A 157 23.74 18.88 -3.91
C GLU A 157 22.29 18.42 -4.15
N ASN A 158 21.35 19.36 -4.21
CA ASN A 158 19.97 19.04 -4.51
C ASN A 158 19.75 18.77 -6.01
N ARG A 159 20.34 17.66 -6.47
CA ARG A 159 20.20 17.06 -7.79
C ARG A 159 19.45 15.74 -7.65
N ARG A 160 18.84 15.29 -8.75
CA ARG A 160 18.12 14.03 -8.80
C ARG A 160 19.10 12.91 -9.15
N PHE A 161 19.13 11.86 -8.33
CA PHE A 161 20.06 10.75 -8.44
C PHE A 161 19.28 9.43 -8.52
N PHE A 162 19.88 8.47 -9.21
CA PHE A 162 19.49 7.06 -9.18
C PHE A 162 20.65 6.23 -8.68
N GLN A 163 20.36 5.08 -8.07
CA GLN A 163 21.37 4.09 -7.74
C GLN A 163 21.01 2.73 -8.34
N GLY A 164 22.01 1.96 -8.77
CA GLY A 164 21.82 0.58 -9.22
C GLY A 164 22.30 -0.39 -8.16
N LEU A 165 21.45 -1.33 -7.72
CA LEU A 165 21.89 -2.47 -6.93
C LEU A 165 22.35 -3.56 -7.90
N CYS A 166 23.59 -4.02 -7.76
CA CYS A 166 24.19 -4.95 -8.71
C CYS A 166 24.22 -6.38 -8.19
N PHE A 167 23.92 -7.31 -9.09
CA PHE A 167 23.89 -8.74 -8.86
C PHE A 167 24.56 -9.46 -10.03
N ALA A 168 24.81 -10.76 -9.88
CA ALA A 168 25.15 -11.63 -10.99
C ALA A 168 24.02 -12.64 -11.26
N THR A 169 23.81 -12.99 -12.52
CA THR A 169 22.82 -13.97 -12.95
C THR A 169 23.54 -15.18 -13.53
N ASN A 170 23.22 -16.37 -13.02
CA ASN A 170 23.74 -17.62 -13.53
C ASN A 170 23.02 -18.02 -14.83
N LYS A 171 23.57 -17.64 -15.99
CA LYS A 171 23.00 -17.94 -17.32
C LYS A 171 23.16 -19.39 -17.76
N ARG A 172 23.91 -20.22 -17.01
CA ARG A 172 24.10 -21.64 -17.33
C ARG A 172 22.80 -22.46 -17.22
N HIS A 173 21.83 -21.98 -16.45
CA HIS A 173 20.50 -22.60 -16.35
C HIS A 173 19.64 -22.37 -17.60
N ASN A 174 20.01 -21.42 -18.47
CA ASN A 174 19.22 -21.04 -19.65
C ASN A 174 17.74 -20.79 -19.31
N ASN A 175 17.52 -20.10 -18.19
CA ASN A 175 16.22 -19.64 -17.71
C ASN A 175 16.39 -18.18 -17.29
N ASP A 176 15.58 -17.30 -17.88
CA ASP A 176 15.64 -15.86 -17.62
C ASP A 176 15.03 -15.48 -16.25
N ASP A 177 14.26 -16.38 -15.64
CA ASP A 177 13.66 -16.22 -14.30
C ASP A 177 14.55 -16.80 -13.18
N ALA A 178 15.82 -17.12 -13.48
CA ALA A 178 16.78 -17.54 -12.47
C ALA A 178 17.00 -16.41 -11.43
N ASN A 179 17.07 -16.78 -10.15
CA ASN A 179 17.09 -15.82 -9.06
C ASN A 179 18.46 -15.12 -8.93
N PHE A 180 18.59 -13.95 -9.57
CA PHE A 180 19.81 -13.12 -9.52
C PHE A 180 20.12 -12.57 -8.12
N TYR A 181 19.14 -12.43 -7.23
CA TYR A 181 19.38 -12.00 -5.85
C TYR A 181 20.29 -12.97 -5.08
N SER A 182 20.48 -14.20 -5.57
CA SER A 182 21.41 -15.19 -5.00
C SER A 182 22.88 -14.77 -5.07
N TYR A 183 23.21 -13.76 -5.87
CA TYR A 183 24.58 -13.36 -6.17
C TYR A 183 24.78 -11.84 -6.08
N PRO A 184 24.61 -11.23 -4.89
CA PRO A 184 24.80 -9.79 -4.73
C PRO A 184 26.26 -9.38 -4.97
N LEU A 185 26.46 -8.25 -5.64
CA LEU A 185 27.77 -7.65 -5.90
C LEU A 185 27.93 -6.37 -5.07
N PRO A 186 29.08 -6.13 -4.41
CA PRO A 186 29.33 -4.93 -3.60
C PRO A 186 29.75 -3.75 -4.47
N VAL A 187 28.94 -3.41 -5.48
CA VAL A 187 29.09 -2.21 -6.30
C VAL A 187 27.74 -1.55 -6.50
N ILE A 188 27.67 -0.24 -6.25
CA ILE A 188 26.45 0.55 -6.41
C ILE A 188 26.77 1.79 -7.25
N PRO A 189 26.58 1.76 -8.58
CA PRO A 189 26.71 2.95 -9.42
C PRO A 189 25.63 3.97 -9.05
N VAL A 190 26.01 5.25 -9.05
CA VAL A 190 25.08 6.38 -8.85
C VAL A 190 25.06 7.23 -10.11
N MET A 191 23.87 7.46 -10.65
CA MET A 191 23.64 8.22 -11.88
C MET A 191 23.12 9.63 -11.59
N ASP A 192 23.70 10.58 -12.33
CA ASP A 192 23.14 11.85 -12.75
C ASP A 192 21.79 11.75 -13.47
N ALA A 193 20.63 12.00 -12.85
CA ALA A 193 19.37 11.96 -13.62
C ALA A 193 19.24 13.08 -14.67
N LEU A 194 20.04 14.15 -14.58
CA LEU A 194 20.06 15.22 -15.58
C LEU A 194 21.05 14.91 -16.72
N THR A 195 22.24 14.42 -16.38
CA THR A 195 23.30 14.16 -17.38
C THR A 195 23.25 12.74 -17.96
N HIS A 196 22.52 11.84 -17.31
CA HIS A 196 22.52 10.39 -17.56
C HIS A 196 23.91 9.76 -17.47
N GLU A 197 24.79 10.35 -16.66
CA GLU A 197 26.16 9.85 -16.43
C GLU A 197 26.27 9.18 -15.06
N ILE A 198 26.99 8.06 -15.00
CA ILE A 198 27.43 7.49 -13.72
C ILE A 198 28.51 8.41 -13.15
N ILE A 199 28.19 9.11 -12.06
CA ILE A 199 29.08 10.10 -11.44
C ILE A 199 30.01 9.48 -10.38
N ARG A 200 29.62 8.32 -9.84
CA ARG A 200 30.44 7.52 -8.91
C ARG A 200 29.96 6.07 -8.83
N VAL A 201 30.78 5.21 -8.25
CA VAL A 201 30.43 3.83 -7.90
C VAL A 201 30.82 3.59 -6.45
N ASP A 202 29.82 3.42 -5.58
CA ASP A 202 30.01 3.11 -4.17
C ASP A 202 30.45 1.64 -4.03
N ARG A 203 31.37 1.34 -3.09
CA ARG A 203 31.87 -0.01 -2.77
C ARG A 203 31.47 -0.37 -1.33
N PRO A 204 30.28 -0.94 -1.12
CA PRO A 204 29.82 -1.27 0.23
C PRO A 204 30.72 -2.32 0.88
N ALA A 205 30.93 -2.21 2.19
CA ALA A 205 31.66 -3.23 2.94
C ALA A 205 30.92 -4.57 2.93
N THR A 206 31.65 -5.68 2.78
CA THR A 206 31.12 -7.06 2.79
C THR A 206 31.40 -7.80 4.09
N GLY A 207 32.14 -7.17 5.01
CA GLY A 207 32.39 -7.68 6.35
C GLY A 207 31.11 -7.83 7.18
N GLY A 208 31.27 -8.42 8.36
CA GLY A 208 30.19 -8.65 9.31
C GLY A 208 30.55 -8.20 10.73
N LYS A 209 30.04 -8.94 11.71
CA LYS A 209 30.28 -8.66 13.14
C LYS A 209 31.77 -8.58 13.45
N GLY A 210 32.18 -7.42 13.97
CA GLY A 210 33.56 -7.14 14.38
C GLY A 210 34.42 -6.46 13.31
N ASP A 211 33.93 -6.34 12.07
CA ASP A 211 34.59 -5.56 11.00
C ASP A 211 34.09 -4.10 11.00
N GLY A 212 34.88 -3.18 10.45
CA GLY A 212 34.50 -1.77 10.31
C GLY A 212 33.44 -1.54 9.22
N LEU A 213 32.65 -0.47 9.36
CA LEU A 213 31.54 -0.16 8.45
C LEU A 213 31.94 0.15 7.01
N THR A 214 33.22 0.44 6.79
CA THR A 214 33.81 0.78 5.48
C THR A 214 34.92 -0.18 5.06
N ASP A 215 35.21 -1.21 5.87
CA ASP A 215 36.33 -2.11 5.63
C ASP A 215 36.09 -2.93 4.36
N GLN A 216 37.09 -2.92 3.48
CA GLN A 216 37.05 -3.66 2.22
C GLN A 216 37.72 -5.02 2.44
N THR A 217 36.92 -5.98 2.89
CA THR A 217 37.38 -7.33 3.28
C THR A 217 37.18 -8.38 2.19
N PHE A 218 36.46 -8.03 1.12
CA PHE A 218 36.17 -8.95 0.02
C PHE A 218 37.43 -9.44 -0.70
N LYS A 219 37.28 -10.57 -1.39
CA LYS A 219 38.26 -11.11 -2.34
C LYS A 219 37.73 -10.95 -3.77
N ARG A 220 38.62 -11.10 -4.76
CA ARG A 220 38.23 -11.05 -6.18
C ARG A 220 37.15 -12.07 -6.54
N ASP A 221 37.24 -13.27 -5.97
CA ASP A 221 36.19 -14.30 -6.05
C ASP A 221 35.02 -13.94 -5.12
N ILE A 222 34.22 -12.96 -5.55
CA ILE A 222 33.19 -12.30 -4.73
C ILE A 222 31.91 -13.10 -4.56
N ILE A 223 31.64 -14.01 -5.51
CA ILE A 223 30.44 -14.86 -5.52
C ILE A 223 30.76 -16.36 -5.51
N GLY A 224 32.02 -16.77 -5.42
CA GLY A 224 32.40 -18.19 -5.39
C GLY A 224 31.86 -18.95 -4.17
N HIS A 225 31.50 -18.24 -3.10
CA HIS A 225 30.82 -18.81 -1.92
C HIS A 225 29.28 -18.73 -1.98
N CYS A 226 28.71 -18.08 -3.00
CA CYS A 226 27.28 -18.02 -3.22
C CYS A 226 26.72 -19.32 -3.80
N LYS A 227 25.42 -19.55 -3.66
CA LYS A 227 24.72 -20.75 -4.16
C LYS A 227 23.41 -20.38 -4.82
N ASP A 228 23.06 -21.12 -5.87
CA ASP A 228 21.76 -20.98 -6.53
C ASP A 228 20.64 -21.15 -5.50
N SER A 229 19.65 -20.26 -5.55
CA SER A 229 18.48 -20.27 -4.69
C SER A 229 17.24 -19.91 -5.51
N ASP A 230 16.88 -20.76 -6.46
CA ASP A 230 15.78 -20.49 -7.38
C ASP A 230 14.40 -20.80 -6.77
N TYR A 231 13.39 -20.02 -7.18
CA TYR A 231 11.99 -20.17 -6.75
C TYR A 231 11.08 -20.74 -7.85
N VAL A 232 11.49 -20.64 -9.12
CA VAL A 232 10.66 -21.11 -10.23
C VAL A 232 10.59 -22.63 -10.28
N PRO A 233 9.40 -23.23 -10.51
CA PRO A 233 9.18 -24.67 -10.43
C PRO A 233 10.17 -25.53 -11.22
N GLU A 234 10.61 -25.06 -12.38
CA GLU A 234 11.50 -25.74 -13.32
C GLU A 234 12.97 -25.78 -12.89
N LEU A 235 13.38 -24.92 -11.94
CA LEU A 235 14.75 -24.91 -11.39
C LEU A 235 14.85 -25.59 -10.01
N LEU A 236 13.72 -26.06 -9.45
CA LEU A 236 13.72 -26.78 -8.17
C LEU A 236 14.33 -28.18 -8.33
N ALA A 237 15.40 -28.47 -7.59
CA ALA A 237 16.12 -29.76 -7.66
C ALA A 237 15.23 -31.01 -7.51
N ASN A 238 14.16 -30.91 -6.70
CA ASN A 238 13.21 -32.00 -6.47
C ASN A 238 11.82 -31.75 -7.08
N GLY A 239 11.66 -30.67 -7.86
CA GLY A 239 10.39 -30.21 -8.39
C GLY A 239 9.34 -29.84 -7.32
N THR A 240 8.10 -29.65 -7.76
CA THR A 240 6.97 -29.32 -6.87
C THR A 240 6.32 -30.54 -6.23
N ARG A 241 5.70 -30.34 -5.06
CA ARG A 241 4.87 -31.32 -4.37
C ARG A 241 3.78 -31.91 -5.28
N LYS A 242 3.52 -33.22 -5.15
CA LYS A 242 2.57 -33.96 -6.02
C LYS A 242 1.33 -34.48 -5.26
N ASP A 243 1.22 -34.16 -3.98
CA ASP A 243 0.17 -34.59 -3.06
C ASP A 243 -0.98 -33.58 -2.88
N LEU A 244 -0.82 -32.34 -3.37
CA LEU A 244 -1.84 -31.30 -3.25
C LEU A 244 -3.05 -31.60 -4.16
N LYS A 245 -4.20 -31.87 -3.54
CA LYS A 245 -5.47 -32.10 -4.25
C LYS A 245 -6.16 -30.76 -4.61
N PRO A 246 -6.86 -30.66 -5.75
CA PRO A 246 -7.56 -29.43 -6.13
C PRO A 246 -8.62 -28.99 -5.11
N LEU A 247 -8.73 -27.67 -4.89
CA LEU A 247 -9.78 -27.02 -4.11
C LEU A 247 -10.47 -25.96 -4.98
N ASN A 248 -11.69 -26.27 -5.44
CA ASN A 248 -12.43 -25.40 -6.34
C ASN A 248 -13.46 -24.56 -5.58
N LEU A 249 -13.45 -23.24 -5.80
CA LEU A 249 -14.47 -22.31 -5.32
C LEU A 249 -15.39 -21.95 -6.49
N VAL A 250 -16.66 -22.34 -6.41
CA VAL A 250 -17.64 -22.12 -7.48
C VAL A 250 -18.90 -21.45 -6.95
N GLN A 251 -19.51 -20.58 -7.76
CA GLN A 251 -20.82 -19.97 -7.50
C GLN A 251 -21.76 -20.32 -8.66
N PRO A 252 -22.51 -21.44 -8.57
CA PRO A 252 -23.31 -21.94 -9.70
C PRO A 252 -24.38 -20.98 -10.22
N GLU A 253 -24.82 -20.04 -9.39
CA GLU A 253 -25.84 -19.04 -9.70
C GLU A 253 -25.24 -17.64 -9.98
N GLY A 254 -23.91 -17.55 -10.10
CA GLY A 254 -23.18 -16.29 -10.21
C GLY A 254 -22.90 -15.63 -8.85
N PRO A 255 -22.27 -14.45 -8.85
CA PRO A 255 -21.95 -13.71 -7.63
C PRO A 255 -23.19 -13.02 -7.05
N SER A 256 -23.15 -12.73 -5.75
CA SER A 256 -24.19 -12.03 -5.00
C SER A 256 -24.03 -10.50 -5.04
N PHE A 257 -23.00 -9.99 -5.73
CA PHE A 257 -22.78 -8.57 -5.94
C PHE A 257 -23.23 -8.13 -7.33
N ARG A 258 -23.57 -6.85 -7.46
CA ARG A 258 -23.87 -6.20 -8.73
C ARG A 258 -22.92 -5.03 -8.93
N ILE A 259 -22.53 -4.80 -10.17
CA ILE A 259 -21.85 -3.59 -10.60
C ILE A 259 -22.71 -2.84 -11.61
N THR A 260 -22.85 -1.54 -11.39
CA THR A 260 -23.42 -0.61 -12.37
C THR A 260 -22.43 0.51 -12.64
N ASP A 261 -22.63 1.24 -13.76
CA ASP A 261 -21.82 2.39 -14.17
C ASP A 261 -20.28 2.24 -14.03
N GLU A 262 -19.80 1.02 -14.27
CA GLU A 262 -18.40 0.57 -14.23
C GLU A 262 -17.75 0.52 -12.84
N SER A 263 -18.27 1.22 -11.84
CA SER A 263 -17.59 1.38 -10.54
C SER A 263 -18.49 1.22 -9.31
N LEU A 264 -19.82 1.40 -9.43
CA LEU A 264 -20.75 1.26 -8.31
C LEU A 264 -21.00 -0.20 -7.97
N VAL A 265 -20.55 -0.63 -6.80
CA VAL A 265 -20.72 -1.97 -6.25
C VAL A 265 -21.86 -1.99 -5.24
N GLU A 266 -22.76 -2.96 -5.39
CA GLU A 266 -23.85 -3.25 -4.46
C GLU A 266 -23.76 -4.72 -4.02
N TRP A 267 -23.72 -4.98 -2.71
CA TRP A 267 -23.61 -6.34 -2.16
C TRP A 267 -24.06 -6.41 -0.71
N GLN A 268 -25.01 -7.29 -0.37
CA GLN A 268 -25.38 -7.59 1.02
C GLN A 268 -25.56 -6.32 1.90
N LYS A 269 -26.39 -5.37 1.43
CA LYS A 269 -26.65 -4.04 2.02
C LYS A 269 -25.53 -3.00 1.87
N TRP A 270 -24.34 -3.39 1.43
CA TRP A 270 -23.28 -2.45 1.07
C TRP A 270 -23.56 -1.77 -0.27
N ARG A 271 -23.18 -0.50 -0.34
CA ARG A 271 -23.08 0.30 -1.57
C ARG A 271 -21.83 1.16 -1.49
N PHE A 272 -20.95 1.07 -2.48
CA PHE A 272 -19.73 1.89 -2.57
C PHE A 272 -19.19 1.95 -4.00
N ARG A 273 -18.24 2.84 -4.27
CA ARG A 273 -17.57 2.94 -5.57
C ARG A 273 -16.10 2.53 -5.47
N VAL A 274 -15.65 1.74 -6.43
CA VAL A 274 -14.22 1.38 -6.60
C VAL A 274 -13.61 2.33 -7.62
N ALA A 275 -12.50 2.96 -7.27
CA ALA A 275 -11.72 3.82 -8.16
C ALA A 275 -10.23 3.42 -8.13
N PHE A 276 -9.43 4.02 -9.01
CA PHE A 276 -8.01 3.78 -9.13
C PHE A 276 -7.26 5.09 -9.38
N ASN A 277 -6.07 5.23 -8.81
CA ASN A 277 -5.11 6.27 -9.19
C ASN A 277 -3.67 5.74 -9.17
N PRO A 278 -2.74 6.35 -9.94
CA PRO A 278 -1.38 5.85 -10.11
C PRO A 278 -0.54 5.85 -8.83
N ARG A 279 -0.91 6.64 -7.81
CA ARG A 279 -0.22 6.66 -6.52
C ARG A 279 -0.72 5.58 -5.57
N GLU A 280 -2.01 5.59 -5.24
CA GLU A 280 -2.62 4.74 -4.19
C GLU A 280 -3.08 3.36 -4.68
N GLY A 281 -3.18 3.14 -5.99
CA GLY A 281 -3.85 1.96 -6.52
C GLY A 281 -5.36 2.03 -6.27
N ALA A 282 -5.95 0.96 -5.72
CA ALA A 282 -7.40 0.92 -5.47
C ALA A 282 -7.83 1.83 -4.30
N THR A 283 -8.86 2.64 -4.54
CA THR A 283 -9.51 3.48 -3.50
C THR A 283 -11.02 3.23 -3.47
N ILE A 284 -11.62 3.37 -2.29
CA ILE A 284 -13.05 3.12 -2.06
C ILE A 284 -13.73 4.43 -1.67
N HIS A 285 -14.86 4.72 -2.30
CA HIS A 285 -15.60 5.98 -2.14
C HIS A 285 -17.07 5.76 -1.84
N ASP A 286 -17.70 6.76 -1.21
CA ASP A 286 -19.15 6.85 -0.99
C ASP A 286 -19.75 5.56 -0.39
N VAL A 287 -19.19 5.14 0.75
CA VAL A 287 -19.48 3.87 1.40
C VAL A 287 -20.71 3.97 2.31
N TYR A 288 -21.69 3.14 2.00
CA TYR A 288 -22.96 3.01 2.74
C TYR A 288 -23.22 1.57 3.10
N TYR A 289 -23.89 1.38 4.25
CA TYR A 289 -24.48 0.10 4.63
C TYR A 289 -25.94 0.33 5.01
N ASP A 290 -26.85 -0.41 4.35
CA ASP A 290 -28.28 -0.37 4.61
C ASP A 290 -28.86 1.07 4.54
N GLY A 291 -28.45 1.81 3.51
CA GLY A 291 -28.88 3.20 3.27
C GLY A 291 -28.26 4.24 4.21
N ARG A 292 -27.32 3.86 5.09
CA ARG A 292 -26.66 4.77 6.02
C ARG A 292 -25.19 4.95 5.69
N SER A 293 -24.72 6.20 5.78
CA SER A 293 -23.34 6.55 5.41
C SER A 293 -22.35 6.06 6.46
N VAL A 294 -21.20 5.56 5.99
CA VAL A 294 -20.13 4.99 6.83
C VAL A 294 -18.82 5.74 6.61
N MET A 295 -18.38 5.84 5.35
CA MET A 295 -17.09 6.41 4.97
C MET A 295 -17.25 7.19 3.67
N TYR A 296 -16.67 8.39 3.58
CA TYR A 296 -16.60 9.14 2.34
C TYR A 296 -15.52 8.57 1.42
N ARG A 297 -14.31 8.32 1.96
CA ARG A 297 -13.16 7.80 1.21
C ARG A 297 -12.27 6.92 2.09
N LEU A 298 -11.75 5.83 1.53
CA LEU A 298 -10.81 4.91 2.15
C LEU A 298 -9.70 4.55 1.16
N GLY A 299 -8.43 4.66 1.59
CA GLY A 299 -7.27 4.36 0.76
C GLY A 299 -6.00 4.08 1.56
N VAL A 300 -5.07 3.32 0.99
CA VAL A 300 -3.68 3.25 1.49
C VAL A 300 -2.96 4.50 1.01
N SER A 301 -2.48 5.30 1.95
CA SER A 301 -1.97 6.65 1.71
C SER A 301 -0.48 6.70 1.43
N GLU A 302 0.29 5.90 2.17
CA GLU A 302 1.74 5.81 2.04
C GLU A 302 2.25 4.49 2.63
N MET A 303 3.45 4.10 2.21
CA MET A 303 4.23 3.05 2.84
C MET A 303 5.72 3.39 2.76
N THR A 304 6.43 3.30 3.88
CA THR A 304 7.89 3.48 3.88
C THR A 304 8.63 2.21 4.30
N VAL A 305 9.77 1.95 3.66
CA VAL A 305 10.61 0.77 3.89
C VAL A 305 12.04 1.15 4.33
N PRO A 306 12.25 1.60 5.59
CA PRO A 306 13.56 1.97 6.10
C PRO A 306 14.43 0.74 6.42
N TYR A 307 15.64 0.71 5.86
CA TYR A 307 16.66 -0.29 6.16
C TYR A 307 17.57 0.17 7.31
N ALA A 308 18.00 -0.80 8.12
CA ALA A 308 18.74 -0.58 9.37
C ALA A 308 20.24 -0.93 9.28
N ASP A 309 20.78 -1.15 8.09
CA ASP A 309 22.21 -1.37 7.90
C ASP A 309 22.97 -0.02 7.89
N PRO A 310 23.85 0.23 8.87
CA PRO A 310 24.53 1.51 9.01
C PRO A 310 25.70 1.69 8.03
N ARG A 311 26.10 0.64 7.29
CA ARG A 311 27.20 0.74 6.33
C ARG A 311 26.78 1.62 5.15
N THR A 312 27.70 2.42 4.64
CA THR A 312 27.45 3.24 3.45
C THR A 312 27.44 2.36 2.19
N PRO A 313 26.49 2.57 1.27
CA PRO A 313 25.45 3.59 1.26
C PRO A 313 24.09 3.11 1.82
N PHE A 314 24.00 1.97 2.49
CA PHE A 314 22.72 1.36 2.88
C PHE A 314 21.90 2.21 3.86
N HIS A 315 22.53 3.12 4.62
CA HIS A 315 21.85 4.06 5.51
C HIS A 315 20.79 4.93 4.81
N ARG A 316 20.90 5.13 3.50
CA ARG A 316 19.93 5.91 2.71
C ARG A 316 18.78 5.06 2.14
N LYS A 317 18.86 3.71 2.18
CA LYS A 317 17.80 2.81 1.69
C LYS A 317 16.54 2.98 2.55
N GLN A 318 15.66 3.84 2.07
CA GLN A 318 14.33 4.07 2.62
C GLN A 318 13.45 4.56 1.47
N ALA A 319 12.70 3.63 0.90
CA ALA A 319 11.71 3.93 -0.13
C ALA A 319 10.43 4.47 0.51
N PHE A 320 9.72 5.32 -0.24
CA PHE A 320 8.31 5.63 -0.02
C PHE A 320 7.56 5.01 -1.19
N ASP A 321 7.09 3.79 -1.03
CA ASP A 321 6.68 2.94 -2.15
C ASP A 321 5.51 3.54 -2.95
N PHE A 322 4.61 4.26 -2.26
CA PHE A 322 3.53 4.99 -2.93
C PHE A 322 4.02 6.34 -3.46
N GLY A 323 4.79 7.10 -2.69
CA GLY A 323 5.23 8.45 -3.09
C GLY A 323 6.37 8.53 -4.11
N ASP A 324 7.33 7.60 -4.04
CA ASP A 324 8.51 7.53 -4.90
C ASP A 324 8.22 6.73 -6.17
N GLY A 325 7.52 5.59 -6.05
CA GLY A 325 7.27 4.68 -7.18
C GLY A 325 5.88 4.82 -7.82
N GLY A 326 4.89 5.36 -7.09
CA GLY A 326 3.48 5.30 -7.48
C GLY A 326 2.98 3.86 -7.39
N GLY A 327 2.47 3.46 -6.22
CA GLY A 327 2.02 2.08 -5.99
C GLY A 327 1.03 1.58 -7.04
N GLY A 328 0.13 2.45 -7.51
CA GLY A 328 -0.77 2.15 -8.63
C GLY A 328 -0.06 1.95 -9.97
N ASN A 329 0.97 2.73 -10.31
CA ASN A 329 1.79 2.52 -11.51
C ASN A 329 2.46 1.13 -11.52
N MET A 330 2.65 0.55 -10.34
CA MET A 330 3.26 -0.75 -10.11
C MET A 330 2.23 -1.88 -9.95
N ALA A 331 0.95 -1.59 -10.17
CA ALA A 331 -0.12 -2.58 -10.05
C ALA A 331 0.01 -3.69 -11.11
N ASN A 332 -0.19 -4.93 -10.68
CA ASN A 332 -0.11 -6.10 -11.55
C ASN A 332 -1.37 -6.27 -12.42
N ASN A 333 -1.21 -6.97 -13.55
CA ASN A 333 -2.32 -7.54 -14.30
C ASN A 333 -2.72 -8.88 -13.68
N LEU A 334 -3.77 -8.88 -12.86
CA LEU A 334 -4.16 -10.03 -12.05
C LEU A 334 -4.76 -11.16 -12.90
N SER A 335 -4.30 -12.38 -12.65
CA SER A 335 -4.65 -13.58 -13.40
C SER A 335 -5.73 -14.42 -12.69
N ILE A 336 -6.78 -14.77 -13.44
CA ILE A 336 -7.89 -15.61 -12.96
C ILE A 336 -7.41 -16.99 -12.49
N GLY A 337 -7.77 -17.38 -11.27
CA GLY A 337 -7.42 -18.68 -10.68
C GLY A 337 -6.03 -18.75 -10.06
N CYS A 338 -5.21 -17.71 -10.21
CA CYS A 338 -3.90 -17.56 -9.57
C CYS A 338 -3.97 -16.52 -8.45
N ASP A 339 -4.15 -15.25 -8.79
CA ASP A 339 -4.13 -14.13 -7.83
C ASP A 339 -5.47 -13.97 -7.11
N CYS A 340 -6.57 -14.27 -7.81
CA CYS A 340 -7.94 -14.22 -7.28
C CYS A 340 -8.70 -15.50 -7.66
N LEU A 341 -9.28 -16.18 -6.66
CA LEU A 341 -9.89 -17.50 -6.79
C LEU A 341 -11.40 -17.48 -6.59
N GLY A 342 -12.15 -18.05 -7.53
CA GLY A 342 -13.61 -18.10 -7.50
C GLY A 342 -14.26 -17.45 -8.72
N VAL A 343 -15.38 -16.76 -8.52
CA VAL A 343 -16.04 -15.96 -9.56
C VAL A 343 -15.59 -14.51 -9.42
N ILE A 344 -14.78 -14.05 -10.38
CA ILE A 344 -14.05 -12.79 -10.26
C ILE A 344 -14.59 -11.77 -11.28
N LYS A 345 -14.75 -10.52 -10.83
CA LYS A 345 -14.91 -9.36 -11.70
C LYS A 345 -13.70 -8.46 -11.57
N TYR A 346 -13.11 -8.09 -12.70
CA TYR A 346 -11.98 -7.19 -12.76
C TYR A 346 -12.38 -5.75 -13.11
N PHE A 347 -11.64 -4.79 -12.56
CA PHE A 347 -11.59 -3.39 -12.99
C PHE A 347 -10.23 -3.10 -13.61
N ASP A 348 -10.26 -2.42 -14.75
CA ASP A 348 -9.07 -1.97 -15.47
C ASP A 348 -8.65 -0.58 -14.95
N ALA A 349 -7.40 -0.22 -15.19
CA ALA A 349 -6.86 1.10 -14.91
C ALA A 349 -6.33 1.77 -16.21
N VAL A 350 -6.04 3.06 -16.12
CA VAL A 350 -5.37 3.83 -17.18
C VAL A 350 -4.11 4.45 -16.58
N LEU A 351 -2.97 4.09 -17.16
CA LEU A 351 -1.65 4.63 -16.86
C LEU A 351 -1.21 5.64 -17.93
N THR A 352 -0.13 6.34 -17.66
CA THR A 352 0.42 7.38 -18.54
C THR A 352 1.76 6.92 -19.12
N GLY A 353 1.87 6.90 -20.45
CA GLY A 353 3.16 6.69 -21.13
C GLY A 353 4.05 7.94 -21.08
N PRO A 354 5.36 7.83 -21.40
CA PRO A 354 6.30 8.96 -21.33
C PRO A 354 5.91 10.16 -22.22
N ASP A 355 5.22 9.92 -23.33
CA ASP A 355 4.69 10.95 -24.23
C ASP A 355 3.31 11.49 -23.81
N GLY A 356 2.80 11.03 -22.66
CA GLY A 356 1.49 11.33 -22.10
C GLY A 356 0.35 10.52 -22.72
N SER A 357 0.63 9.55 -23.59
CA SER A 357 -0.40 8.66 -24.12
C SER A 357 -1.06 7.82 -23.02
N ALA A 358 -2.37 7.63 -23.13
CA ALA A 358 -3.10 6.74 -22.24
C ALA A 358 -2.73 5.28 -22.52
N GLN A 359 -2.41 4.52 -21.47
CA GLN A 359 -2.10 3.09 -21.55
C GLN A 359 -3.04 2.31 -20.64
N LYS A 360 -3.81 1.38 -21.22
CA LYS A 360 -4.71 0.53 -20.44
C LYS A 360 -3.92 -0.51 -19.65
N LEU A 361 -4.14 -0.57 -18.34
CA LEU A 361 -3.70 -1.68 -17.47
C LEU A 361 -4.90 -2.60 -17.21
N PRO A 362 -5.01 -3.76 -17.87
CA PRO A 362 -6.11 -4.67 -17.65
C PRO A 362 -6.01 -5.35 -16.27
N ASN A 363 -7.16 -5.67 -15.68
CA ASN A 363 -7.26 -6.47 -14.45
C ASN A 363 -6.47 -5.92 -13.25
N ALA A 364 -6.36 -4.60 -13.11
CA ALA A 364 -5.63 -3.96 -12.02
C ALA A 364 -6.23 -4.24 -10.62
N ILE A 365 -7.56 -4.42 -10.56
CA ILE A 365 -8.30 -4.71 -9.32
C ILE A 365 -9.20 -5.91 -9.56
N CYS A 366 -9.22 -6.85 -8.62
CA CYS A 366 -10.20 -7.94 -8.62
C CYS A 366 -11.25 -7.75 -7.51
N LEU A 367 -12.50 -8.09 -7.84
CA LEU A 367 -13.66 -8.12 -6.95
C LEU A 367 -14.24 -9.52 -6.92
N HIS A 368 -14.36 -10.10 -5.74
CA HIS A 368 -14.97 -11.42 -5.59
C HIS A 368 -15.53 -11.65 -4.19
N GLU A 369 -16.31 -12.72 -4.04
CA GLU A 369 -16.75 -13.19 -2.74
C GLU A 369 -15.84 -14.31 -2.23
N GLN A 370 -15.64 -14.37 -0.91
CA GLN A 370 -14.98 -15.49 -0.24
C GLN A 370 -15.74 -15.90 1.02
N ASP A 371 -15.53 -17.14 1.46
CA ASP A 371 -16.07 -17.63 2.73
C ASP A 371 -15.04 -17.43 3.84
N GLY A 372 -15.35 -16.58 4.81
CA GLY A 372 -14.55 -16.28 5.99
C GLY A 372 -14.89 -17.13 7.21
N GLY A 373 -15.52 -18.30 7.04
CA GLY A 373 -15.87 -19.19 8.16
C GLY A 373 -17.25 -18.92 8.76
N ILE A 374 -17.33 -18.90 10.10
CA ILE A 374 -18.59 -18.71 10.84
C ILE A 374 -18.84 -17.21 11.03
N GLY A 375 -20.05 -16.73 10.72
CA GLY A 375 -20.49 -15.36 11.00
C GLY A 375 -20.88 -15.20 12.47
N TRP A 376 -21.96 -15.85 12.87
CA TRP A 376 -22.32 -16.00 14.28
C TRP A 376 -22.91 -17.38 14.55
N LYS A 377 -22.85 -17.83 15.80
CA LYS A 377 -23.40 -19.13 16.21
C LYS A 377 -23.88 -19.11 17.66
N HIS A 378 -25.00 -19.77 17.92
CA HIS A 378 -25.46 -20.07 19.27
C HIS A 378 -26.02 -21.49 19.36
N SER A 379 -25.72 -22.19 20.45
CA SER A 379 -26.30 -23.49 20.80
C SER A 379 -27.07 -23.39 22.12
N ASN A 380 -28.39 -23.57 22.06
CA ASN A 380 -29.23 -23.59 23.25
C ASN A 380 -29.27 -25.01 23.83
N TRP A 381 -28.47 -25.25 24.87
CA TRP A 381 -28.37 -26.56 25.52
C TRP A 381 -29.68 -27.06 26.12
N ARG A 382 -30.63 -26.18 26.46
CA ARG A 382 -31.93 -26.56 27.02
C ARG A 382 -32.84 -27.23 26.00
N THR A 383 -32.69 -26.86 24.73
CA THR A 383 -33.49 -27.41 23.62
C THR A 383 -32.68 -28.29 22.67
N GLY A 384 -31.34 -28.29 22.79
CA GLY A 384 -30.43 -28.94 21.86
C GLY A 384 -30.31 -28.25 20.49
N ARG A 385 -30.96 -27.10 20.28
CA ARG A 385 -30.95 -26.40 18.98
C ARG A 385 -29.70 -25.54 18.82
N ALA A 386 -29.02 -25.70 17.68
CA ALA A 386 -27.99 -24.78 17.23
C ALA A 386 -28.49 -23.92 16.07
N VAL A 387 -28.08 -22.66 16.03
CA VAL A 387 -28.28 -21.73 14.91
C VAL A 387 -26.92 -21.15 14.54
N VAL A 388 -26.61 -21.10 13.24
CA VAL A 388 -25.31 -20.67 12.73
C VAL A 388 -25.48 -19.99 11.38
N THR A 389 -24.69 -18.95 11.15
CA THR A 389 -24.52 -18.30 9.84
C THR A 389 -23.07 -18.42 9.39
N ARG A 390 -22.84 -18.33 8.08
CA ARG A 390 -21.48 -18.23 7.52
C ARG A 390 -21.09 -16.76 7.36
N ASN A 391 -19.80 -16.47 7.46
CA ASN A 391 -19.26 -15.14 7.22
C ASN A 391 -18.89 -15.01 5.75
N ARG A 392 -19.79 -14.50 4.90
CA ARG A 392 -19.43 -14.16 3.53
C ARG A 392 -18.74 -12.80 3.52
N GLU A 393 -17.63 -12.71 2.80
CA GLU A 393 -16.89 -11.46 2.61
C GLU A 393 -16.87 -11.10 1.12
N LEU A 394 -16.99 -9.80 0.81
CA LEU A 394 -16.68 -9.24 -0.50
C LEU A 394 -15.30 -8.59 -0.45
N VAL A 395 -14.43 -8.97 -1.37
CA VAL A 395 -13.01 -8.57 -1.39
C VAL A 395 -12.75 -7.71 -2.62
N VAL A 396 -12.24 -6.50 -2.42
CA VAL A 396 -11.62 -5.65 -3.45
C VAL A 396 -10.11 -5.73 -3.26
N GLN A 397 -9.38 -6.32 -4.20
CA GLN A 397 -7.94 -6.57 -4.07
C GLN A 397 -7.15 -6.00 -5.25
N PHE A 398 -5.98 -5.45 -4.95
CA PHE A 398 -4.94 -5.12 -5.93
C PHE A 398 -3.57 -5.59 -5.41
N ILE A 399 -2.65 -5.85 -6.33
CA ILE A 399 -1.27 -6.27 -6.02
C ILE A 399 -0.32 -5.31 -6.69
N ILE A 400 0.71 -4.87 -5.97
CA ILE A 400 1.78 -4.03 -6.52
C ILE A 400 3.12 -4.76 -6.40
N THR A 401 3.97 -4.62 -7.41
CA THR A 401 5.35 -5.13 -7.41
C THR A 401 6.33 -3.98 -7.43
N LEU A 402 7.12 -3.84 -6.37
CA LEU A 402 8.13 -2.79 -6.25
C LEU A 402 9.51 -3.42 -6.11
N ALA A 403 10.22 -3.47 -7.23
CA ALA A 403 11.49 -4.16 -7.37
C ALA A 403 11.38 -5.61 -6.85
N ASN A 404 11.94 -5.90 -5.69
CA ASN A 404 11.99 -7.22 -5.10
C ASN A 404 10.74 -7.62 -4.29
N TYR A 405 9.88 -6.67 -3.88
CA TYR A 405 8.72 -6.96 -3.03
C TYR A 405 7.41 -7.00 -3.81
N GLU A 406 6.52 -7.87 -3.37
CA GLU A 406 5.10 -7.82 -3.71
C GLU A 406 4.24 -7.51 -2.47
N TYR A 407 3.26 -6.62 -2.67
CA TYR A 407 2.28 -6.30 -1.64
C TYR A 407 0.87 -6.53 -2.16
N ILE A 408 0.10 -7.32 -1.40
CA ILE A 408 -1.31 -7.55 -1.67
C ILE A 408 -2.13 -6.68 -0.72
N PHE A 409 -2.91 -5.77 -1.29
CA PHE A 409 -3.82 -4.90 -0.55
C PHE A 409 -5.26 -5.31 -0.81
N ALA A 410 -6.06 -5.44 0.25
CA ALA A 410 -7.46 -5.81 0.12
C ALA A 410 -8.38 -5.02 1.06
N TYR A 411 -9.54 -4.58 0.53
CA TYR A 411 -10.67 -4.08 1.30
C TYR A 411 -11.74 -5.15 1.36
N LYS A 412 -12.04 -5.66 2.56
CA LYS A 412 -13.01 -6.73 2.77
C LYS A 412 -14.25 -6.20 3.49
N PHE A 413 -15.42 -6.44 2.92
CA PHE A 413 -16.71 -6.06 3.50
C PHE A 413 -17.41 -7.32 4.00
N ASP A 414 -17.96 -7.30 5.21
CA ASP A 414 -18.69 -8.42 5.80
C ASP A 414 -20.19 -8.16 5.95
N GLN A 415 -20.99 -9.21 6.15
CA GLN A 415 -22.44 -9.11 6.31
C GLN A 415 -22.88 -8.49 7.65
N ALA A 416 -21.95 -8.27 8.58
CA ALA A 416 -22.17 -7.62 9.87
C ALA A 416 -21.85 -6.11 9.84
N GLY A 417 -21.63 -5.54 8.64
CA GLY A 417 -21.35 -4.12 8.46
C GLY A 417 -19.91 -3.72 8.77
N GLY A 418 -18.98 -4.67 8.86
CA GLY A 418 -17.55 -4.44 9.06
C GLY A 418 -16.74 -4.26 7.77
N ILE A 419 -15.66 -3.48 7.86
CA ILE A 419 -14.66 -3.28 6.81
C ILE A 419 -13.30 -3.71 7.34
N THR A 420 -12.57 -4.58 6.65
CA THR A 420 -11.19 -4.95 6.98
C THR A 420 -10.26 -4.46 5.89
N VAL A 421 -9.26 -3.65 6.25
CA VAL A 421 -8.16 -3.29 5.36
C VAL A 421 -7.02 -4.26 5.65
N GLU A 422 -6.67 -5.07 4.66
CA GLU A 422 -5.61 -6.08 4.75
C GLU A 422 -4.40 -5.67 3.91
N SER A 423 -3.22 -5.80 4.51
CA SER A 423 -1.94 -5.68 3.82
C SER A 423 -1.20 -6.99 3.97
N ARG A 424 -0.68 -7.52 2.87
CA ARG A 424 0.17 -8.70 2.86
C ARG A 424 1.51 -8.38 2.22
N ALA A 425 2.60 -8.68 2.89
CA ALA A 425 3.95 -8.57 2.32
C ALA A 425 4.45 -9.97 1.92
N THR A 426 5.00 -10.09 0.72
CA THR A 426 5.62 -11.30 0.18
C THR A 426 6.73 -10.88 -0.80
N GLY A 427 7.31 -11.82 -1.53
CA GLY A 427 8.31 -11.55 -2.55
C GLY A 427 9.72 -11.86 -2.08
N ILE A 428 10.72 -11.33 -2.77
CA ILE A 428 12.11 -11.64 -2.52
C ILE A 428 12.69 -10.59 -1.56
N LEU A 429 13.53 -11.02 -0.62
CA LEU A 429 14.24 -10.08 0.25
C LEU A 429 15.20 -9.23 -0.56
N ASN A 430 15.30 -7.93 -0.28
CA ASN A 430 16.43 -7.14 -0.79
C ASN A 430 17.69 -7.55 -0.02
N VAL A 431 18.75 -7.89 -0.75
CA VAL A 431 19.95 -8.51 -0.17
C VAL A 431 21.23 -7.85 -0.64
N VAL A 432 22.27 -7.99 0.19
CA VAL A 432 23.62 -7.48 -0.08
C VAL A 432 24.65 -8.58 0.16
N ASN A 433 25.86 -8.39 -0.36
CA ASN A 433 26.93 -9.37 -0.20
C ASN A 433 27.45 -9.41 1.24
N ILE A 434 27.81 -10.61 1.70
CA ILE A 434 28.55 -10.82 2.94
C ILE A 434 29.65 -11.86 2.74
N ASP A 435 30.82 -11.62 3.35
CA ASP A 435 31.98 -12.51 3.27
C ASP A 435 31.70 -13.90 3.89
N PRO A 436 32.36 -14.96 3.40
CA PRO A 436 32.13 -16.33 3.86
C PRO A 436 32.43 -16.51 5.36
N GLY A 437 31.50 -17.13 6.07
CA GLY A 437 31.62 -17.45 7.50
C GLY A 437 31.35 -16.28 8.45
N LYS A 438 31.03 -15.09 7.92
CA LYS A 438 30.63 -13.93 8.74
C LYS A 438 29.17 -14.03 9.17
N THR A 439 28.85 -13.29 10.23
CA THR A 439 27.48 -13.01 10.71
C THR A 439 27.27 -11.50 10.78
N SER A 440 26.04 -11.02 10.96
CA SER A 440 25.72 -9.59 10.96
C SER A 440 24.99 -9.16 12.24
N GLU A 441 25.17 -7.89 12.65
CA GLU A 441 24.40 -7.22 13.72
C GLU A 441 23.15 -6.50 13.17
N TYR A 442 23.07 -6.32 11.84
CA TYR A 442 22.06 -5.49 11.16
C TYR A 442 21.31 -6.27 10.08
N GLY A 443 21.29 -7.60 10.17
CA GLY A 443 20.60 -8.48 9.24
C GLY A 443 20.88 -9.94 9.52
N ASN A 444 20.31 -10.82 8.70
CA ASN A 444 20.51 -12.26 8.78
C ASN A 444 21.08 -12.82 7.48
N VAL A 445 22.01 -13.76 7.60
CA VAL A 445 22.58 -14.47 6.45
C VAL A 445 21.60 -15.58 6.06
N VAL A 446 20.97 -15.47 4.89
CA VAL A 446 19.89 -16.37 4.45
C VAL A 446 20.36 -17.42 3.44
N SER A 447 21.49 -17.16 2.77
CA SER A 447 22.19 -18.12 1.92
C SER A 447 23.69 -17.82 1.93
N GLY A 448 24.50 -18.67 1.30
CA GLY A 448 25.94 -18.41 1.13
C GLY A 448 26.13 -17.05 0.45
N GLY A 449 26.81 -16.11 1.11
CA GLY A 449 27.10 -14.79 0.56
C GLY A 449 25.92 -13.80 0.50
N VAL A 450 24.75 -14.18 1.00
CA VAL A 450 23.52 -13.38 0.91
C VAL A 450 23.10 -12.91 2.30
N LEU A 451 23.27 -11.62 2.56
CA LEU A 451 22.79 -10.94 3.76
C LEU A 451 21.49 -10.19 3.46
N ALA A 452 20.41 -10.61 4.11
CA ALA A 452 19.17 -9.85 4.16
C ALA A 452 19.22 -8.88 5.34
N GLN A 453 19.18 -7.58 5.03
CA GLN A 453 19.29 -6.51 6.01
C GLN A 453 18.00 -6.37 6.83
N ASN A 454 18.11 -6.06 8.13
CA ASN A 454 16.96 -5.69 8.95
C ASN A 454 16.30 -4.43 8.38
N HIS A 455 14.97 -4.40 8.33
CA HIS A 455 14.20 -3.27 7.81
C HIS A 455 12.79 -3.25 8.40
N GLN A 456 12.04 -2.18 8.16
CA GLN A 456 10.61 -2.11 8.49
C GLN A 456 9.77 -1.92 7.24
N HIS A 457 8.51 -2.34 7.29
CA HIS A 457 7.47 -2.00 6.31
C HIS A 457 6.37 -1.28 7.07
N ILE A 458 6.22 0.04 6.90
CA ILE A 458 5.27 0.83 7.70
C ILE A 458 4.22 1.44 6.77
N PHE A 459 3.00 0.96 6.88
CA PHE A 459 1.83 1.35 6.08
C PHE A 459 1.05 2.45 6.79
N CYS A 460 0.40 3.33 6.01
CA CYS A 460 -0.57 4.29 6.54
C CYS A 460 -1.89 4.23 5.74
N VAL A 461 -3.00 3.96 6.41
CA VAL A 461 -4.35 3.98 5.83
C VAL A 461 -5.02 5.31 6.15
N ARG A 462 -5.53 6.01 5.14
CA ARG A 462 -6.33 7.24 5.28
C ARG A 462 -7.82 6.88 5.26
N MET A 463 -8.51 7.23 6.35
CA MET A 463 -9.94 7.07 6.55
C MET A 463 -10.59 8.46 6.62
N ASP A 464 -11.49 8.75 5.68
CA ASP A 464 -12.34 9.93 5.67
C ASP A 464 -13.77 9.51 6.06
N PRO A 465 -14.10 9.49 7.36
CA PRO A 465 -15.40 9.02 7.83
C PRO A 465 -16.54 9.93 7.39
N ALA A 466 -17.70 9.31 7.21
CA ALA A 466 -18.97 10.00 7.02
C ALA A 466 -20.05 9.28 7.83
N VAL A 467 -19.74 8.91 9.08
CA VAL A 467 -20.60 8.09 9.92
C VAL A 467 -21.93 8.82 10.12
N ASP A 468 -22.98 8.34 9.46
CA ASP A 468 -24.33 8.92 9.49
C ASP A 468 -24.41 10.44 9.17
N GLY A 469 -23.41 10.98 8.47
CA GLY A 469 -23.27 12.40 8.17
C GLY A 469 -21.81 12.87 8.14
N GLU A 470 -21.60 14.11 7.68
CA GLU A 470 -20.28 14.69 7.42
C GLU A 470 -19.55 15.21 8.67
N ASN A 471 -20.30 15.64 9.69
CA ASN A 471 -19.71 16.14 10.92
C ASN A 471 -19.55 14.98 11.90
N ASN A 472 -18.31 14.58 12.11
CA ASN A 472 -17.95 13.51 13.02
C ASN A 472 -16.98 14.05 14.09
N SER A 473 -16.80 13.27 15.14
CA SER A 473 -15.74 13.46 16.13
C SER A 473 -14.94 12.17 16.26
N VAL A 474 -13.71 12.28 16.75
CA VAL A 474 -12.94 11.11 17.17
C VAL A 474 -13.00 11.00 18.69
N VAL A 475 -13.26 9.78 19.18
CA VAL A 475 -13.27 9.46 20.61
C VAL A 475 -12.28 8.33 20.87
N LEU A 476 -11.45 8.49 21.90
CA LEU A 476 -10.63 7.42 22.45
C LEU A 476 -11.40 6.74 23.57
N GLU A 477 -11.73 5.46 23.39
CA GLU A 477 -12.31 4.62 24.43
C GLU A 477 -11.21 3.75 25.06
N GLU A 478 -11.14 3.73 26.38
CA GLU A 478 -10.15 2.96 27.14
C GLU A 478 -10.80 2.27 28.34
N SER A 479 -10.22 1.14 28.74
CA SER A 479 -10.63 0.35 29.89
C SER A 479 -9.55 0.42 30.98
N HIS A 480 -9.91 0.93 32.16
CA HIS A 480 -9.01 1.19 33.28
C HIS A 480 -9.36 0.33 34.50
N PRO A 481 -8.36 -0.22 35.23
CA PRO A 481 -8.62 -0.91 36.49
C PRO A 481 -9.13 0.07 37.55
N VAL A 482 -10.06 -0.37 38.39
CA VAL A 482 -10.56 0.41 39.53
C VAL A 482 -10.09 -0.25 40.82
N PRO A 483 -9.41 0.49 41.74
CA PRO A 483 -9.01 -0.07 43.03
C PRO A 483 -10.19 -0.67 43.80
N MET A 484 -9.90 -1.68 44.60
CA MET A 484 -10.89 -2.25 45.51
C MET A 484 -11.36 -1.18 46.50
N ASN A 485 -12.66 -1.15 46.76
CA ASN A 485 -13.27 -0.22 47.69
C ASN A 485 -14.45 -0.89 48.36
N GLU A 486 -14.55 -0.82 49.69
CA GLU A 486 -15.59 -1.52 50.47
C GLU A 486 -17.02 -1.20 50.02
N VAL A 487 -17.26 -0.02 49.44
CA VAL A 487 -18.59 0.45 49.02
C VAL A 487 -18.79 0.29 47.52
N THR A 488 -17.85 0.75 46.69
CA THR A 488 -18.06 0.89 45.24
C THR A 488 -17.46 -0.25 44.43
N ASN A 489 -16.51 -1.01 44.98
CA ASN A 489 -15.86 -2.14 44.30
C ASN A 489 -15.31 -3.17 45.32
N PRO A 490 -16.16 -3.76 46.19
CA PRO A 490 -15.70 -4.54 47.35
C PRO A 490 -14.96 -5.82 46.96
N MET A 491 -15.22 -6.34 45.76
CA MET A 491 -14.60 -7.57 45.24
C MET A 491 -13.55 -7.29 44.16
N GLY A 492 -13.22 -6.02 43.89
CA GLY A 492 -12.11 -5.63 43.01
C GLY A 492 -12.29 -5.93 41.52
N ASN A 493 -13.46 -6.40 41.08
CA ASN A 493 -13.68 -6.85 39.70
C ASN A 493 -14.20 -5.77 38.74
N PHE A 494 -14.54 -4.57 39.25
CA PHE A 494 -14.97 -3.45 38.42
C PHE A 494 -13.79 -2.85 37.64
N TYR A 495 -14.01 -2.59 36.36
CA TYR A 495 -13.15 -1.74 35.53
C TYR A 495 -13.98 -0.59 34.97
N GLN A 496 -13.37 0.58 34.83
CA GLN A 496 -14.02 1.77 34.30
C GLN A 496 -13.73 1.89 32.82
N VAL A 497 -14.74 2.21 32.02
CA VAL A 497 -14.56 2.63 30.62
C VAL A 497 -14.59 4.16 30.56
N THR A 498 -13.54 4.75 30.00
CA THR A 498 -13.44 6.20 29.79
C THR A 498 -13.52 6.52 28.31
N ASN A 499 -14.20 7.60 27.96
CA ASN A 499 -14.29 8.11 26.59
C ASN A 499 -13.77 9.55 26.58
N THR A 500 -12.76 9.81 25.75
CA THR A 500 -12.15 11.14 25.60
C THR A 500 -12.33 11.61 24.17
N THR A 501 -13.07 12.70 23.97
CA THR A 501 -13.20 13.33 22.64
C THR A 501 -11.90 14.04 22.29
N VAL A 502 -11.48 13.89 21.03
CA VAL A 502 -10.34 14.59 20.46
C VAL A 502 -10.82 15.94 19.92
N ASP A 503 -10.44 17.03 20.59
CA ASP A 503 -10.90 18.38 20.23
C ASP A 503 -10.04 19.06 19.16
N ARG A 504 -8.76 18.69 19.09
CA ARG A 504 -7.74 19.29 18.22
C ARG A 504 -7.01 18.21 17.44
N ALA A 505 -6.54 18.55 16.24
CA ALA A 505 -5.69 17.69 15.44
C ALA A 505 -4.48 17.22 16.27
N GLY A 506 -4.15 15.94 16.16
CA GLY A 506 -3.22 15.28 17.08
C GLY A 506 -2.88 13.86 16.65
N TRP A 507 -2.04 13.20 17.44
CA TRP A 507 -1.67 11.80 17.25
C TRP A 507 -1.85 11.01 18.55
N PHE A 508 -2.01 9.69 18.41
CA PHE A 508 -2.20 8.76 19.52
C PHE A 508 -1.60 7.39 19.19
N ASP A 509 -0.92 6.80 20.16
CA ASP A 509 -0.36 5.46 20.00
C ASP A 509 -1.31 4.38 20.51
N ALA A 510 -1.14 3.17 19.99
CA ALA A 510 -1.77 1.97 20.49
C ALA A 510 -1.41 1.78 21.98
N ALA A 511 -2.41 1.51 22.80
CA ALA A 511 -2.25 1.22 24.21
C ALA A 511 -2.97 -0.10 24.55
N PRO A 512 -2.40 -1.27 24.17
CA PRO A 512 -3.03 -2.57 24.39
C PRO A 512 -3.31 -2.83 25.89
N GLN A 513 -2.49 -2.29 26.79
CA GLN A 513 -2.69 -2.33 28.24
C GLN A 513 -3.94 -1.58 28.72
N LEU A 514 -4.46 -0.64 27.94
CA LEU A 514 -5.70 0.11 28.20
C LEU A 514 -6.85 -0.34 27.29
N ASN A 515 -6.63 -1.33 26.41
CA ASN A 515 -7.54 -1.67 25.32
C ASN A 515 -8.01 -0.42 24.54
N ARG A 516 -7.06 0.47 24.18
CA ARG A 516 -7.41 1.71 23.49
C ARG A 516 -8.08 1.43 22.15
N VAL A 517 -9.26 2.01 21.97
CA VAL A 517 -10.08 1.94 20.77
C VAL A 517 -10.29 3.35 20.24
N VAL A 518 -10.15 3.53 18.93
CA VAL A 518 -10.47 4.78 18.25
C VAL A 518 -11.87 4.66 17.64
N LYS A 519 -12.77 5.59 17.99
CA LYS A 519 -14.13 5.66 17.46
C LYS A 519 -14.31 6.92 16.62
N MET A 520 -14.80 6.75 15.40
CA MET A 520 -15.34 7.81 14.55
C MET A 520 -16.84 7.89 14.84
N VAL A 521 -17.30 8.96 15.48
CA VAL A 521 -18.65 9.08 16.03
C VAL A 521 -19.42 10.22 15.37
N ASN A 522 -20.74 10.06 15.26
CA ASN A 522 -21.63 11.18 14.95
C ASN A 522 -22.31 11.67 16.24
N PRO A 523 -21.92 12.84 16.78
CA PRO A 523 -22.45 13.30 18.07
C PRO A 523 -23.94 13.66 18.02
N HIS A 524 -24.52 13.86 16.83
CA HIS A 524 -25.92 14.27 16.64
C HIS A 524 -26.88 13.09 16.44
N LYS A 525 -26.37 11.87 16.37
CA LYS A 525 -27.15 10.65 16.13
C LYS A 525 -26.94 9.68 17.28
N ILE A 526 -27.94 9.60 18.15
CA ILE A 526 -27.90 8.75 19.33
C ILE A 526 -28.58 7.41 19.04
N ASN A 527 -27.88 6.32 19.36
CA ASN A 527 -28.47 4.99 19.36
C ASN A 527 -29.53 4.89 20.46
N PRO A 528 -30.79 4.53 20.14
CA PRO A 528 -31.87 4.52 21.12
C PRO A 528 -31.74 3.42 22.19
N ILE A 529 -30.90 2.40 21.97
CA ILE A 529 -30.69 1.29 22.92
C ILE A 529 -29.58 1.64 23.90
N SER A 530 -28.38 1.96 23.39
CA SER A 530 -27.22 2.22 24.26
C SER A 530 -27.15 3.66 24.77
N GLN A 531 -27.95 4.57 24.22
CA GLN A 531 -27.92 6.01 24.51
C GLN A 531 -26.55 6.64 24.23
N LYS A 532 -25.76 6.01 23.35
CA LYS A 532 -24.45 6.50 22.89
C LYS A 532 -24.56 7.04 21.46
N PRO A 533 -23.69 7.98 21.06
CA PRO A 533 -23.52 8.34 19.66
C PRO A 533 -23.24 7.11 18.79
N VAL A 534 -23.85 7.05 17.60
CA VAL A 534 -23.55 6.02 16.60
C VAL A 534 -22.10 6.16 16.14
N SER A 535 -21.41 5.04 15.93
CA SER A 535 -19.99 5.07 15.60
C SER A 535 -19.49 3.89 14.78
N TYR A 536 -18.37 4.10 14.10
CA TYR A 536 -17.48 3.04 13.64
C TYR A 536 -16.18 3.12 14.44
N LYS A 537 -15.59 1.96 14.74
CA LYS A 537 -14.39 1.87 15.58
C LYS A 537 -13.33 0.96 15.00
N PHE A 538 -12.09 1.17 15.41
CA PHE A 538 -11.01 0.21 15.23
C PHE A 538 -10.09 0.22 16.46
N THR A 539 -9.35 -0.87 16.65
CA THR A 539 -8.23 -0.93 17.59
C THR A 539 -6.96 -0.70 16.80
N PRO A 540 -6.13 0.32 17.13
CA PRO A 540 -4.84 0.50 16.47
C PRO A 540 -3.97 -0.76 16.61
N LEU A 541 -3.36 -1.21 15.52
CA LEU A 541 -2.47 -2.37 15.55
C LEU A 541 -1.23 -2.01 16.37
N ALA A 542 -1.00 -2.73 17.47
CA ALA A 542 0.12 -2.52 18.39
C ALA A 542 1.45 -3.05 17.82
N THR A 543 1.84 -2.51 16.66
CA THR A 543 3.10 -2.78 15.96
C THR A 543 4.18 -1.81 16.43
N GLN A 544 5.45 -2.13 16.23
CA GLN A 544 6.53 -1.20 16.54
C GLN A 544 6.52 -0.03 15.55
N THR A 545 6.57 1.20 16.05
CA THR A 545 6.72 2.41 15.22
C THR A 545 8.13 2.50 14.63
N LEU A 546 8.40 3.55 13.85
CA LEU A 546 9.71 3.77 13.23
C LEU A 546 10.85 3.70 14.25
N LEU A 547 11.86 2.87 13.95
CA LEU A 547 13.02 2.61 14.79
C LEU A 547 14.18 3.60 14.59
N ALA A 548 14.22 4.27 13.43
CA ALA A 548 15.31 5.17 13.09
C ALA A 548 15.46 6.29 14.15
N ASP A 549 16.71 6.68 14.44
CA ASP A 549 16.97 7.76 15.40
C ASP A 549 16.20 9.03 15.00
N PRO A 550 15.51 9.72 15.92
CA PRO A 550 14.73 10.92 15.61
C PRO A 550 15.52 12.04 14.90
N ASN A 551 16.84 12.07 15.01
CA ASN A 551 17.70 13.04 14.33
C ASN A 551 18.11 12.61 12.92
N SER A 552 17.86 11.35 12.55
CA SER A 552 18.17 10.82 11.23
C SER A 552 17.30 11.44 10.14
N ILE A 553 17.81 11.42 8.90
CA ILE A 553 17.01 11.77 7.72
C ILE A 553 15.84 10.80 7.55
N GLN A 554 16.01 9.51 7.90
CA GLN A 554 14.94 8.53 7.83
C GLN A 554 13.72 8.96 8.68
N ALA A 555 13.95 9.24 9.97
CA ALA A 555 12.90 9.71 10.87
C ALA A 555 12.27 11.03 10.45
N LYS A 556 13.08 12.00 10.01
CA LYS A 556 12.57 13.32 9.61
C LYS A 556 11.65 13.29 8.39
N ARG A 557 11.86 12.33 7.47
CA ARG A 557 11.07 12.18 6.23
C ARG A 557 9.78 11.38 6.41
N ALA A 558 9.74 10.49 7.40
CA ALA A 558 8.59 9.61 7.66
C ALA A 558 7.99 9.92 9.04
N GLN A 559 7.51 11.15 9.26
CA GLN A 559 6.93 11.51 10.57
C GLN A 559 5.63 10.74 10.81
N PHE A 560 4.84 10.47 9.76
CA PHE A 560 3.65 9.63 9.83
C PHE A 560 3.88 8.24 10.46
N ALA A 561 5.12 7.72 10.36
CA ALA A 561 5.53 6.39 10.83
C ALA A 561 5.87 6.36 12.34
N GLN A 562 5.88 7.52 13.00
CA GLN A 562 6.28 7.65 14.41
C GLN A 562 5.13 7.44 15.40
N HIS A 563 3.88 7.46 14.93
CA HIS A 563 2.69 7.25 15.75
C HIS A 563 1.66 6.36 15.06
N HIS A 564 0.86 5.61 15.83
CA HIS A 564 -0.12 4.66 15.26
C HIS A 564 -1.37 5.33 14.68
N VAL A 565 -1.79 6.46 15.22
CA VAL A 565 -3.01 7.15 14.79
C VAL A 565 -2.78 8.63 14.70
N TRP A 566 -3.28 9.24 13.62
CA TRP A 566 -3.33 10.68 13.45
C TRP A 566 -4.77 11.11 13.19
N VAL A 567 -5.14 12.28 13.70
CA VAL A 567 -6.46 12.89 13.49
C VAL A 567 -6.24 14.29 12.97
N THR A 568 -6.79 14.59 11.79
CA THR A 568 -6.68 15.91 11.16
C THR A 568 -8.06 16.41 10.75
N LYS A 569 -8.17 17.71 10.50
CA LYS A 569 -9.34 18.29 9.83
C LYS A 569 -9.21 18.05 8.33
N PHE A 570 -10.29 17.66 7.66
CA PHE A 570 -10.30 17.51 6.21
C PHE A 570 -9.87 18.80 5.51
N ARG A 571 -9.02 18.65 4.49
CA ARG A 571 -8.69 19.67 3.50
C ARG A 571 -8.50 19.01 2.13
N GLU A 572 -8.91 19.72 1.10
CA GLU A 572 -8.76 19.28 -0.28
C GLU A 572 -7.29 19.06 -0.64
N GLY A 573 -6.97 17.94 -1.29
CA GLY A 573 -5.60 17.58 -1.68
C GLY A 573 -4.70 17.03 -0.57
N GLU A 574 -5.14 16.98 0.70
CA GLU A 574 -4.39 16.32 1.78
C GLU A 574 -4.69 14.81 1.80
N LEU A 575 -4.04 14.09 0.89
CA LEU A 575 -4.24 12.65 0.64
C LEU A 575 -3.09 11.76 1.11
N TYR A 576 -1.86 12.30 1.21
CA TYR A 576 -0.64 11.51 1.36
C TYR A 576 0.05 11.76 2.71
N ALA A 577 0.18 10.72 3.52
CA ALA A 577 0.69 10.82 4.88
C ALA A 577 2.14 11.32 4.94
N GLY A 578 3.01 10.84 4.03
CA GLY A 578 4.39 11.31 3.86
C GLY A 578 4.55 12.60 3.05
N GLY A 579 3.43 13.22 2.65
CA GLY A 579 3.42 14.43 1.82
C GLY A 579 3.49 14.16 0.31
N ARG A 580 3.47 15.24 -0.48
CA ARG A 580 3.32 15.15 -1.94
C ARG A 580 4.59 14.68 -2.65
N TYR A 581 5.76 15.09 -2.18
CA TYR A 581 7.06 14.90 -2.86
C TYR A 581 8.06 14.19 -1.94
N THR A 582 8.00 12.87 -1.91
CA THR A 582 8.84 12.04 -1.03
C THR A 582 10.22 11.77 -1.63
N LEU A 583 10.33 11.71 -2.96
CA LEU A 583 11.57 11.31 -3.64
C LEU A 583 12.73 12.22 -3.24
N GLN A 584 13.79 11.63 -2.68
CA GLN A 584 14.98 12.33 -2.20
C GLN A 584 14.75 13.45 -1.18
N SER A 585 13.57 13.49 -0.53
CA SER A 585 13.32 14.48 0.52
C SER A 585 14.32 14.33 1.68
N GLN A 586 14.43 15.36 2.53
CA GLN A 586 15.23 15.31 3.77
C GLN A 586 14.35 15.45 5.02
N VAL A 587 13.10 15.86 4.81
CA VAL A 587 12.07 16.07 5.82
C VAL A 587 10.71 15.84 5.18
N GLU A 588 9.74 15.37 5.95
CA GLU A 588 8.33 15.33 5.56
C GLU A 588 7.86 16.77 5.32
N ALA A 589 7.10 16.99 4.24
CA ALA A 589 6.54 18.29 3.92
C ALA A 589 5.14 18.11 3.32
N ASP A 590 4.18 18.90 3.80
CA ASP A 590 2.77 18.82 3.42
C ASP A 590 2.15 17.43 3.72
N GLY A 591 2.71 16.71 4.71
CA GLY A 591 2.23 15.43 5.19
C GLY A 591 1.31 15.54 6.41
N VAL A 592 1.03 14.40 7.04
CA VAL A 592 0.12 14.32 8.19
C VAL A 592 0.67 15.06 9.43
N ALA A 593 1.98 15.10 9.60
CA ALA A 593 2.57 15.80 10.73
C ALA A 593 2.42 17.32 10.61
N ASP A 594 2.58 17.87 9.42
CA ASP A 594 2.27 19.29 9.14
C ASP A 594 0.77 19.57 9.35
N ALA A 595 -0.10 18.63 8.94
CA ALA A 595 -1.53 18.77 9.15
C ALA A 595 -1.93 18.83 10.63
N VAL A 596 -1.32 18.00 11.47
CA VAL A 596 -1.51 18.03 12.93
C VAL A 596 -0.92 19.30 13.55
N LYS A 597 0.27 19.73 13.11
CA LYS A 597 0.97 20.91 13.64
C LYS A 597 0.16 22.21 13.53
N ARG A 598 -0.81 22.28 12.62
CA ARG A 598 -1.74 23.43 12.52
C ARG A 598 -2.65 23.59 13.74
N GLY A 599 -2.90 22.53 14.50
CA GLY A 599 -3.77 22.58 15.68
C GLY A 599 -5.23 22.90 15.36
N ASP A 600 -5.69 22.50 14.17
CA ASP A 600 -7.08 22.69 13.73
C ASP A 600 -8.04 22.02 14.74
N ALA A 601 -9.21 22.62 14.97
CA ALA A 601 -10.27 21.96 15.75
C ALA A 601 -10.87 20.81 14.92
N VAL A 602 -11.09 19.66 15.55
CA VAL A 602 -11.56 18.43 14.88
C VAL A 602 -12.82 17.80 15.50
N SER A 603 -13.31 18.29 16.64
CA SER A 603 -14.59 17.83 17.19
C SER A 603 -15.77 18.43 16.43
N ASP A 604 -16.70 17.56 16.04
CA ASP A 604 -17.92 17.86 15.29
C ASP A 604 -17.64 18.58 13.96
N THR A 605 -16.69 18.03 13.20
CA THR A 605 -16.25 18.57 11.91
C THR A 605 -16.07 17.45 10.89
N ASP A 606 -15.73 17.82 9.66
CA ASP A 606 -15.20 16.89 8.67
C ASP A 606 -13.77 16.48 9.07
N VAL A 607 -13.64 15.30 9.69
CA VAL A 607 -12.37 14.77 10.24
C VAL A 607 -11.76 13.78 9.27
N VAL A 608 -10.44 13.61 9.32
CA VAL A 608 -9.73 12.51 8.67
C VAL A 608 -8.91 11.77 9.73
N VAL A 609 -8.98 10.44 9.72
CA VAL A 609 -8.22 9.56 10.60
C VAL A 609 -7.20 8.79 9.78
N TRP A 610 -5.96 8.75 10.25
CA TRP A 610 -4.86 8.04 9.61
C TRP A 610 -4.38 6.94 10.55
N SER A 611 -4.30 5.71 10.08
CA SER A 611 -3.87 4.56 10.88
C SER A 611 -2.58 3.99 10.32
N THR A 612 -1.54 4.06 11.13
CA THR A 612 -0.18 3.59 10.82
C THR A 612 0.09 2.29 11.55
N PHE A 613 0.64 1.32 10.82
CA PHE A 613 1.05 0.03 11.38
C PHE A 613 2.10 -0.61 10.48
N GLY A 614 2.84 -1.60 10.98
CA GLY A 614 3.88 -2.20 10.15
C GLY A 614 4.56 -3.43 10.69
N ILE A 615 5.48 -3.93 9.88
CA ILE A 615 6.37 -5.05 10.18
C ILE A 615 7.70 -4.47 10.61
N THR A 616 8.25 -4.94 11.72
CA THR A 616 9.70 -4.87 11.95
C THR A 616 10.27 -6.21 11.51
N HIS A 617 10.84 -6.22 10.32
CA HIS A 617 11.27 -7.44 9.65
C HIS A 617 12.74 -7.70 9.98
N ASN A 618 12.95 -8.69 10.84
CA ASN A 618 14.24 -9.33 11.05
C ASN A 618 14.25 -10.58 10.17
N PRO A 619 14.87 -10.55 8.97
CA PRO A 619 14.72 -11.63 8.01
C PRO A 619 15.22 -12.96 8.57
N ARG A 620 14.59 -14.05 8.13
CA ARG A 620 14.95 -15.41 8.53
C ARG A 620 15.21 -16.27 7.30
N VAL A 621 15.83 -17.44 7.50
CA VAL A 621 16.21 -18.32 6.39
C VAL A 621 14.98 -18.79 5.61
N GLU A 622 13.85 -18.99 6.29
CA GLU A 622 12.58 -19.39 5.67
C GLU A 622 11.97 -18.33 4.76
N ASP A 623 12.45 -17.09 4.82
CA ASP A 623 12.01 -16.01 3.93
C ASP A 623 12.76 -16.06 2.58
N TRP A 624 13.70 -17.01 2.40
CA TRP A 624 14.55 -17.14 1.21
C TRP A 624 14.30 -18.47 0.48
N PRO A 625 14.27 -18.50 -0.88
CA PRO A 625 14.51 -17.37 -1.79
C PRO A 625 13.32 -16.44 -2.04
N VAL A 626 12.12 -16.85 -1.64
CA VAL A 626 10.90 -16.04 -1.73
C VAL A 626 10.15 -16.18 -0.41
N MET A 627 9.75 -15.05 0.15
CA MET A 627 9.19 -14.95 1.49
C MET A 627 7.76 -15.48 1.52
N PRO A 628 7.40 -16.34 2.49
CA PRO A 628 6.00 -16.63 2.80
C PRO A 628 5.26 -15.38 3.26
N VAL A 629 3.99 -15.27 2.90
CA VAL A 629 3.21 -14.07 3.18
C VAL A 629 3.08 -13.73 4.66
N GLU A 630 3.34 -12.46 5.03
CA GLU A 630 3.04 -11.87 6.33
C GLU A 630 1.81 -10.95 6.23
N ILE A 631 0.83 -11.07 7.14
CA ILE A 631 -0.50 -10.46 6.99
C ILE A 631 -0.85 -9.53 8.15
N PHE A 632 -1.31 -8.31 7.83
CA PHE A 632 -1.83 -7.31 8.77
C PHE A 632 -3.26 -6.93 8.41
N GLN A 633 -4.11 -6.76 9.42
CA GLN A 633 -5.53 -6.43 9.23
C GLN A 633 -5.98 -5.33 10.18
N LEU A 634 -6.37 -4.19 9.61
CA LEU A 634 -7.07 -3.13 10.32
C LEU A 634 -8.58 -3.38 10.23
N MET A 635 -9.20 -3.71 11.36
CA MET A 635 -10.62 -4.04 11.43
C MET A 635 -11.45 -2.82 11.87
N ILE A 636 -12.19 -2.24 10.93
CA ILE A 636 -13.13 -1.14 11.17
C ILE A 636 -14.53 -1.75 11.33
N ARG A 637 -15.19 -1.52 12.47
CA ARG A 637 -16.43 -2.20 12.85
C ARG A 637 -17.48 -1.22 13.37
N PRO A 638 -18.78 -1.48 13.15
CA PRO A 638 -19.84 -0.69 13.77
C PRO A 638 -19.79 -0.84 15.30
N SER A 639 -19.99 0.25 16.02
CA SER A 639 -20.16 0.27 17.47
C SER A 639 -21.33 1.17 17.80
N ASP A 640 -22.40 0.58 18.32
CA ASP A 640 -23.66 1.29 18.57
C ASP A 640 -24.25 1.94 17.30
N PHE A 641 -23.78 1.58 16.10
CA PHE A 641 -24.32 2.12 14.85
C PHE A 641 -25.73 1.60 14.58
N PHE A 642 -25.94 0.30 14.76
CA PHE A 642 -27.24 -0.38 14.63
C PHE A 642 -27.88 -0.63 16.00
N THR A 643 -29.18 -0.89 16.02
CA THR A 643 -29.94 -1.21 17.25
C THR A 643 -29.87 -2.68 17.65
N GLU A 644 -29.36 -3.53 16.76
CA GLU A 644 -29.15 -4.96 16.96
C GLU A 644 -28.02 -5.46 16.06
N ASN A 645 -27.72 -6.76 16.10
CA ASN A 645 -26.75 -7.36 15.19
C ASN A 645 -27.29 -7.29 13.74
N PRO A 646 -26.64 -6.54 12.83
CA PRO A 646 -27.13 -6.33 11.45
C PRO A 646 -27.08 -7.59 10.58
N ALA A 647 -26.43 -8.66 11.05
CA ALA A 647 -26.32 -9.96 10.38
C ALA A 647 -27.34 -11.01 10.87
N LEU A 648 -28.37 -10.62 11.63
CA LEU A 648 -29.41 -11.56 12.09
C LEU A 648 -30.28 -12.11 10.95
N ASP A 649 -30.39 -11.38 9.85
CA ASP A 649 -31.14 -11.77 8.65
C ASP A 649 -30.32 -12.60 7.65
N VAL A 650 -29.03 -12.84 7.93
CA VAL A 650 -28.20 -13.73 7.13
C VAL A 650 -28.76 -15.16 7.22
N PRO A 651 -29.04 -15.82 6.08
CA PRO A 651 -29.61 -17.16 6.09
C PRO A 651 -28.73 -18.18 6.83
N SER A 652 -29.37 -19.04 7.63
CA SER A 652 -28.72 -20.12 8.39
C SER A 652 -28.75 -21.48 7.68
N ASP A 653 -28.98 -21.49 6.36
CA ASP A 653 -29.17 -22.73 5.62
C ASP A 653 -27.88 -23.54 5.50
N LYS A 654 -28.04 -24.86 5.55
CA LYS A 654 -26.92 -25.79 5.37
C LYS A 654 -26.47 -25.74 3.91
N ASN A 655 -25.18 -25.48 3.68
CA ASN A 655 -24.59 -25.66 2.37
C ASN A 655 -24.54 -27.16 1.99
N GLY A 656 -25.36 -27.56 1.02
CA GLY A 656 -25.49 -28.95 0.56
C GLY A 656 -24.26 -29.51 -0.15
N SER A 657 -23.34 -28.67 -0.62
CA SER A 657 -22.09 -29.09 -1.25
C SER A 657 -21.05 -29.60 -0.25
N SER A 658 -21.24 -29.34 1.05
CA SER A 658 -20.36 -29.87 2.10
C SER A 658 -20.65 -31.35 2.37
N VAL A 659 -19.62 -32.20 2.21
CA VAL A 659 -19.73 -33.66 2.42
C VAL A 659 -18.97 -34.10 3.66
N VAL A 660 -19.51 -35.09 4.37
CA VAL A 660 -18.81 -35.74 5.48
C VAL A 660 -17.94 -36.85 4.92
N VAL A 661 -16.66 -36.87 5.29
CA VAL A 661 -15.81 -38.03 5.02
C VAL A 661 -16.32 -39.22 5.85
N GLY A 662 -16.84 -40.25 5.16
CA GLY A 662 -17.38 -41.44 5.82
C GLY A 662 -16.33 -42.19 6.64
N LYS A 663 -16.73 -42.85 7.74
CA LYS A 663 -15.81 -43.62 8.61
C LYS A 663 -15.10 -44.78 7.90
N SER A 664 -15.68 -45.29 6.81
CA SER A 664 -15.10 -46.31 5.93
C SER A 664 -14.52 -45.73 4.63
N SER A 665 -14.52 -44.41 4.48
CA SER A 665 -13.94 -43.75 3.31
C SER A 665 -12.42 -43.77 3.41
N ASP A 666 -11.77 -44.37 2.42
CA ASP A 666 -10.31 -44.39 2.35
C ASP A 666 -9.71 -43.03 1.99
N CYS A 667 -10.51 -42.00 1.68
CA CYS A 667 -9.99 -40.71 1.22
C CYS A 667 -9.08 -39.98 2.23
N CYS A 668 -9.21 -40.27 3.53
CA CYS A 668 -8.29 -39.80 4.59
C CYS A 668 -7.19 -40.81 4.95
N ARG A 669 -7.23 -42.05 4.41
CA ARG A 669 -6.23 -43.11 4.65
C ARG A 669 -5.23 -43.27 3.50
N THR A 670 -5.64 -42.93 2.28
CA THR A 670 -4.84 -43.05 1.05
C THR A 670 -4.37 -41.70 0.53
N ALA A 671 -4.33 -40.67 1.38
CA ALA A 671 -3.59 -39.47 1.04
C ALA A 671 -2.12 -39.85 0.88
N HIS A 672 -1.58 -39.71 -0.34
CA HIS A 672 -0.13 -39.69 -0.54
C HIS A 672 0.37 -38.44 0.18
N ILE A 673 1.28 -38.59 1.15
CA ILE A 673 1.92 -37.50 1.91
C ILE A 673 3.41 -37.56 1.60
#